data_AF-A0A094W5H2-F1
#
_entry.id   AF-A0A094W5H2-F1
#
_cell.length_a   1.000
_cell.length_b   1.000
_cell.length_c   1.000
_cell.angle_alpha   90.00
_cell.angle_beta   90.00
_cell.angle_gamma   90.00
#
_symmetry.space_group_name_H-M   'P 1'
#
loop_
_entity.id
_entity.type
_entity.pdbx_description
1 polymer ?
#
loop_
_entity_poly.entity_id
_entity_poly.type
_entity_poly.pdbx_seq_one_letter_code
_entity_poly.pdbx_strand_id
1 'polypeptide(L)'
;MSSGEPVEEEYTAEHIRVLEGLEAVRVRPGMYIGSTGIDGLHHLVYELVDNSVDEALAGHCSEIHVTIHPDRSVTVADNGRGIPTGMHAEQKRSAAEVVLTVLHAGGKFNNNLYKVSGGLHGVGVSVVNALSETLFLEIHQNGLIHRQTYHKGAPDAPLAVFGETAQRGTIIRFWPDMTIMETDQFSFDTLSHRFRELAFLNPVLTIHLKEEETLREETFHFEGGVQSFVSFLNENKKTLHDVLFFRKTLEDGSQFEVAFQYQESTENETVLGFANNIHTREGGTHVRGFRTAITKTINRFIREKQLNKGEEVRGEDVREGLTGIISVRIPGPQFEGQTKAKLGSSWVAGAMESFLSEALQEKFEEDPLTAKKIAEKAVLTAQAREAARKAKDLAKRKNVLEGSNLPGKLADCQESDPAKSELYIVEGDSAGGSAKQGRDRRFQAILPLKGKILNVEKSRGIEKFITNDEVRALITAVGCGLGEEEFSEKKLRYHKIIIMTDADVDGAHIRTLLLTFFFRHMNPLIDGQFVYIAQPPLYKVSYGRQERYLLNDEALQAYILELACADWMFYDEQAGHWLAREEAVAKLLVLVHFEEQVRAHAQRFGNEMLLRLIGMFTETGIEVLKSEEAARRLVSFLTGEYPGWVAGGRLDGQVERDPVMAETHPEEEWFRIRFFTESLGYESRLVLDHYLLAQLLAGKRSLRLLRQSGLLFPGGFVLRRGAEGEEVRFRSPRELLSFLETPVRQKLSIQRYKGLGEMNPEQLWETTMDPSRRTLLKVSIPDYVEADRVFTTLMGEQVAPRREFIEKHALDVANLDI
;
A
#
# COMPACT_ATOMS: atom_id res chain seq x y z
N MET A 1 -19.40 15.00 49.46
CA MET A 1 -17.92 15.03 49.44
C MET A 1 -17.43 13.76 50.13
N SER A 2 -17.10 12.72 49.36
CA SER A 2 -16.28 11.62 49.88
C SER A 2 -14.91 11.74 49.22
N SER A 3 -13.92 12.14 50.02
CA SER A 3 -12.52 12.13 49.66
C SER A 3 -12.06 10.68 49.48
N GLY A 4 -11.88 10.25 48.23
CA GLY A 4 -11.16 9.01 47.94
C GLY A 4 -9.68 9.26 48.13
N GLU A 5 -9.11 8.72 49.20
CA GLU A 5 -7.65 8.61 49.34
C GLU A 5 -7.13 7.60 48.31
N PRO A 6 -6.01 7.88 47.62
CA PRO A 6 -5.40 6.93 46.72
C PRO A 6 -4.84 5.76 47.51
N VAL A 7 -5.24 4.54 47.15
CA VAL A 7 -4.63 3.31 47.66
C VAL A 7 -3.20 3.27 47.11
N GLU A 8 -2.18 3.38 47.98
CA GLU A 8 -0.80 3.11 47.62
C GLU A 8 -0.64 1.59 47.38
N GLU A 9 -0.68 1.17 46.12
CA GLU A 9 -0.26 -0.18 45.75
C GLU A 9 1.27 -0.29 45.89
N GLU A 10 1.72 -1.14 46.81
CA GLU A 10 3.13 -1.34 47.12
C GLU A 10 3.82 -2.09 45.96
N TYR A 11 4.72 -1.44 45.23
CA TYR A 11 5.45 -2.04 44.10
C TYR A 11 6.53 -3.02 44.58
N THR A 12 6.15 -4.29 44.76
CA THR A 12 7.03 -5.38 45.18
C THR A 12 7.65 -6.16 44.01
N ALA A 13 8.60 -7.05 44.30
CA ALA A 13 9.22 -7.93 43.32
C ALA A 13 8.23 -8.85 42.57
N GLU A 14 7.07 -9.14 43.15
CA GLU A 14 6.01 -9.96 42.52
C GLU A 14 5.36 -9.27 41.31
N HIS A 15 5.49 -7.94 41.21
CA HIS A 15 5.04 -7.16 40.06
C HIS A 15 6.02 -7.22 38.87
N ILE A 16 7.21 -7.80 39.04
CA ILE A 16 8.18 -8.02 37.96
C ILE A 16 7.80 -9.30 37.21
N ARG A 17 7.16 -9.15 36.05
CA ARG A 17 6.86 -10.26 35.15
C ARG A 17 7.98 -10.44 34.11
N VAL A 18 8.61 -11.61 34.11
CA VAL A 18 9.55 -12.03 33.05
C VAL A 18 8.74 -12.70 31.94
N LEU A 19 8.92 -12.26 30.70
CA LEU A 19 8.30 -12.87 29.52
C LEU A 19 9.32 -13.81 28.88
N GLU A 20 9.01 -15.10 28.82
CA GLU A 20 9.92 -16.12 28.28
C GLU A 20 9.60 -16.46 26.81
N GLY A 21 10.64 -16.73 26.02
CA GLY A 21 10.52 -17.20 24.64
C GLY A 21 9.69 -16.26 23.75
N LEU A 22 8.73 -16.84 23.03
CA LEU A 22 7.87 -16.11 22.09
C LEU A 22 6.76 -15.28 22.76
N GLU A 23 6.53 -15.42 24.06
CA GLU A 23 5.54 -14.62 24.79
C GLU A 23 5.90 -13.12 24.73
N ALA A 24 7.20 -12.81 24.81
CA ALA A 24 7.69 -11.43 24.69
C ALA A 24 7.32 -10.79 23.35
N VAL A 25 7.36 -11.56 22.26
CA VAL A 25 6.98 -11.10 20.91
C VAL A 25 5.49 -10.81 20.85
N ARG A 26 4.67 -11.72 21.37
CA ARG A 26 3.20 -11.58 21.34
C ARG A 26 2.69 -10.41 22.18
N VAL A 27 3.34 -10.12 23.31
CA VAL A 27 2.97 -8.99 24.19
C VAL A 27 3.43 -7.64 23.62
N ARG A 28 4.56 -7.61 22.89
CA ARG A 28 5.15 -6.39 22.33
C ARG A 28 5.49 -6.54 20.83
N PRO A 29 4.51 -6.82 19.96
CA PRO A 29 4.74 -7.10 18.54
C PRO A 29 5.43 -5.95 17.81
N GLY A 30 5.04 -4.70 18.11
CA GLY A 30 5.61 -3.51 17.47
C GLY A 30 7.13 -3.36 17.64
N MET A 31 7.74 -3.95 18.67
CA MET A 31 9.20 -3.96 18.81
C MET A 31 9.91 -4.83 17.77
N TYR A 32 9.21 -5.85 17.24
CA TYR A 32 9.78 -6.83 16.31
C TYR A 32 9.35 -6.52 14.87
N ILE A 33 8.08 -6.17 14.65
CA ILE A 33 7.51 -5.94 13.32
C ILE A 33 7.15 -4.48 13.02
N GLY A 34 7.46 -3.56 13.94
CA GLY A 34 7.19 -2.12 13.79
C GLY A 34 5.78 -1.72 14.19
N SER A 35 4.75 -2.31 13.56
CA SER A 35 3.33 -2.04 13.84
C SER A 35 2.49 -3.32 13.79
N THR A 36 1.26 -3.26 14.29
CA THR A 36 0.25 -4.34 14.18
C THR A 36 -0.75 -4.12 13.03
N GLY A 37 -0.58 -3.00 12.31
CA GLY A 37 -1.37 -2.66 11.14
C GLY A 37 -0.86 -3.29 9.85
N ILE A 38 -1.23 -2.68 8.73
CA ILE A 38 -0.94 -3.20 7.38
C ILE A 38 0.57 -3.38 7.11
N ASP A 39 1.42 -2.47 7.59
CA ASP A 39 2.86 -2.56 7.38
C ASP A 39 3.47 -3.76 8.12
N GLY A 40 3.08 -3.97 9.38
CA GLY A 40 3.52 -5.10 10.18
C GLY A 40 3.04 -6.44 9.61
N LEU A 41 1.83 -6.48 9.07
CA LEU A 41 1.29 -7.67 8.40
C LEU A 41 2.14 -8.09 7.21
N HIS A 42 2.48 -7.16 6.32
CA HIS A 42 3.35 -7.43 5.18
C HIS A 42 4.77 -7.80 5.60
N HIS A 43 5.25 -7.21 6.69
CA HIS A 43 6.57 -7.52 7.23
C HIS A 43 6.72 -9.00 7.63
N LEU A 44 5.64 -9.66 8.07
CA LEU A 44 5.66 -11.11 8.31
C LEU A 44 5.99 -11.90 7.03
N VAL A 45 5.43 -11.49 5.89
CA VAL A 45 5.73 -12.11 4.59
C VAL A 45 7.16 -11.81 4.17
N TYR A 46 7.61 -10.57 4.35
CA TYR A 46 8.98 -10.17 4.03
C TYR A 46 10.02 -10.99 4.78
N GLU A 47 9.81 -11.27 6.06
CA GLU A 47 10.73 -12.09 6.86
C GLU A 47 10.87 -13.52 6.32
N LEU A 48 9.79 -14.12 5.78
CA LEU A 48 9.87 -15.43 5.13
C LEU A 48 10.62 -15.35 3.80
N VAL A 49 10.27 -14.38 2.95
CA VAL A 49 10.89 -14.21 1.63
C VAL A 49 12.37 -13.84 1.75
N ASP A 50 12.75 -12.97 2.69
CA ASP A 50 14.14 -12.58 2.92
C ASP A 50 15.00 -13.78 3.35
N ASN A 51 14.44 -14.76 4.08
CA ASN A 51 15.13 -16.01 4.37
C ASN A 51 15.41 -16.84 3.10
N SER A 52 14.42 -16.94 2.21
CA SER A 52 14.57 -17.64 0.93
C SER A 52 15.53 -16.89 -0.02
N VAL A 53 15.54 -15.56 0.01
CA VAL A 53 16.52 -14.72 -0.72
C VAL A 53 17.94 -14.94 -0.19
N ASP A 54 18.14 -15.11 1.12
CA ASP A 54 19.45 -15.44 1.68
C ASP A 54 19.96 -16.82 1.17
N GLU A 55 19.08 -17.80 0.94
CA GLU A 55 19.43 -19.06 0.26
C GLU A 55 19.79 -18.85 -1.22
N ALA A 56 19.16 -17.89 -1.89
CA ALA A 56 19.48 -17.51 -3.27
C ALA A 56 20.84 -16.81 -3.35
N LEU A 57 21.15 -15.91 -2.41
CA LEU A 57 22.47 -15.29 -2.28
C LEU A 57 23.58 -16.30 -2.02
N ALA A 58 23.28 -17.39 -1.31
CA ALA A 58 24.19 -18.52 -1.12
C ALA A 58 24.31 -19.43 -2.37
N GLY A 59 23.55 -19.17 -3.43
CA GLY A 59 23.59 -19.92 -4.69
C GLY A 59 22.82 -21.24 -4.66
N HIS A 60 21.86 -21.40 -3.75
CA HIS A 60 21.12 -22.64 -3.58
C HIS A 60 19.63 -22.56 -3.91
N CYS A 61 19.08 -21.34 -4.02
CA CYS A 61 17.69 -21.09 -4.40
C CYS A 61 17.66 -20.29 -5.71
N SER A 62 16.74 -20.64 -6.61
CA SER A 62 16.47 -19.93 -7.87
C SER A 62 15.02 -19.49 -8.00
N GLU A 63 14.10 -20.07 -7.24
CA GLU A 63 12.67 -19.78 -7.34
C GLU A 63 12.04 -19.62 -5.95
N ILE A 64 11.21 -18.60 -5.81
CA ILE A 64 10.36 -18.36 -4.64
C ILE A 64 8.92 -18.20 -5.12
N HIS A 65 8.00 -18.90 -4.50
CA HIS A 65 6.57 -18.85 -4.76
C HIS A 65 5.85 -18.29 -3.55
N VAL A 66 5.16 -17.17 -3.73
CA VAL A 66 4.35 -16.50 -2.70
C VAL A 66 2.89 -16.55 -3.12
N THR A 67 2.04 -17.18 -2.31
CA THR A 67 0.60 -17.32 -2.59
C THR A 67 -0.24 -16.72 -1.48
N ILE A 68 -1.09 -15.77 -1.83
CA ILE A 68 -2.12 -15.20 -0.96
C ILE A 68 -3.41 -16.00 -1.16
N HIS A 69 -3.88 -16.65 -0.10
CA HIS A 69 -5.03 -17.56 -0.14
C HIS A 69 -6.34 -16.85 0.25
N PRO A 70 -7.52 -17.37 -0.17
CA PRO A 70 -8.83 -16.79 0.16
C PRO A 70 -9.21 -16.92 1.64
N ASP A 71 -8.48 -17.71 2.41
CA ASP A 71 -8.62 -17.82 3.86
C ASP A 71 -7.67 -16.88 4.63
N ARG A 72 -7.09 -15.88 3.94
CA ARG A 72 -6.20 -14.86 4.49
C ARG A 72 -4.90 -15.43 5.09
N SER A 73 -4.50 -16.61 4.65
CA SER A 73 -3.15 -17.11 4.86
C SER A 73 -2.23 -16.78 3.70
N VAL A 74 -0.93 -16.76 3.98
CA VAL A 74 0.11 -16.64 2.95
C VAL A 74 1.01 -17.86 3.01
N THR A 75 1.27 -18.45 1.85
CA THR A 75 2.30 -19.48 1.66
C THR A 75 3.52 -18.87 1.02
N VAL A 76 4.70 -19.15 1.56
CA VAL A 76 6.00 -18.87 0.95
C VAL A 76 6.73 -20.21 0.78
N ALA A 77 7.07 -20.53 -0.46
CA ALA A 77 7.80 -21.73 -0.83
C ALA A 77 9.08 -21.36 -1.59
N ASP A 78 10.20 -22.01 -1.26
CA ASP A 78 11.47 -21.86 -1.98
C ASP A 78 12.04 -23.21 -2.39
N ASN A 79 12.92 -23.21 -3.39
CA ASN A 79 13.64 -24.39 -3.84
C ASN A 79 15.09 -24.48 -3.30
N GLY A 80 15.34 -23.88 -2.13
CA GLY A 80 16.64 -23.84 -1.46
C GLY A 80 17.08 -25.17 -0.85
N ARG A 81 18.01 -25.12 0.10
CA ARG A 81 18.52 -26.35 0.76
C ARG A 81 17.53 -27.02 1.72
N GLY A 82 16.49 -26.30 2.14
CA GLY A 82 15.59 -26.67 3.23
C GLY A 82 16.16 -26.33 4.61
N ILE A 83 15.32 -25.90 5.55
CA ILE A 83 15.70 -25.70 6.95
C ILE A 83 16.26 -27.02 7.52
N PRO A 84 17.37 -27.01 8.29
CA PRO A 84 17.93 -28.24 8.85
C PRO A 84 16.93 -29.00 9.74
N THR A 85 16.71 -30.29 9.45
CA THR A 85 15.76 -31.14 10.20
C THR A 85 16.40 -31.96 11.31
N GLY A 86 17.74 -32.05 11.34
CA GLY A 86 18.49 -32.81 12.33
C GLY A 86 18.33 -32.30 13.76
N MET A 87 18.62 -33.16 14.74
CA MET A 87 18.53 -32.81 16.16
C MET A 87 19.60 -31.79 16.57
N HIS A 88 19.18 -30.70 17.23
CA HIS A 88 20.08 -29.71 17.81
C HIS A 88 20.79 -30.28 19.05
N ALA A 89 22.11 -30.16 19.10
CA ALA A 89 22.94 -30.82 20.11
C ALA A 89 22.59 -30.41 21.55
N GLU A 90 22.28 -29.13 21.78
CA GLU A 90 21.99 -28.57 23.11
C GLU A 90 20.49 -28.60 23.45
N GLN A 91 19.65 -28.28 22.48
CA GLN A 91 18.19 -28.11 22.70
C GLN A 91 17.44 -29.45 22.68
N LYS A 92 18.07 -30.52 22.17
CA LYS A 92 17.51 -31.87 22.09
C LYS A 92 16.15 -31.93 21.38
N ARG A 93 15.94 -31.06 20.39
CA ARG A 93 14.79 -31.03 19.46
C ARG A 93 15.28 -30.77 18.05
N SER A 94 14.42 -30.90 17.03
CA SER A 94 14.83 -30.65 15.64
C SER A 94 15.30 -29.20 15.47
N ALA A 95 16.30 -28.96 14.64
CA ALA A 95 16.79 -27.62 14.38
C ALA A 95 15.69 -26.71 13.76
N ALA A 96 14.77 -27.29 12.98
CA ALA A 96 13.57 -26.60 12.50
C ALA A 96 12.68 -26.09 13.64
N GLU A 97 12.40 -26.92 14.66
CA GLU A 97 11.64 -26.48 15.83
C GLU A 97 12.39 -25.39 16.60
N VAL A 98 13.70 -25.54 16.78
CA VAL A 98 14.52 -24.55 17.48
C VAL A 98 14.46 -23.18 16.79
N VAL A 99 14.61 -23.13 15.47
CA VAL A 99 14.59 -21.88 14.70
C VAL A 99 13.20 -21.21 14.71
N LEU A 100 12.12 -21.98 14.85
CA LEU A 100 10.75 -21.45 14.91
C LEU A 100 10.29 -21.06 16.31
N THR A 101 10.93 -21.59 17.37
CA THR A 101 10.47 -21.42 18.77
C THR A 101 11.42 -20.62 19.65
N VAL A 102 12.69 -20.46 19.24
CA VAL A 102 13.73 -19.79 20.03
C VAL A 102 14.18 -18.51 19.31
N LEU A 103 14.06 -17.37 19.99
CA LEU A 103 14.60 -16.11 19.50
C LEU A 103 16.13 -16.17 19.40
N HIS A 104 16.69 -15.53 18.38
CA HIS A 104 18.13 -15.50 18.12
C HIS A 104 18.73 -16.88 17.84
N ALA A 105 17.95 -17.78 17.26
CA ALA A 105 18.41 -19.09 16.80
C ALA A 105 18.50 -19.13 15.27
N GLY A 106 19.69 -19.43 14.73
CA GLY A 106 19.85 -19.60 13.29
C GLY A 106 21.30 -19.78 12.84
N GLY A 107 21.50 -20.34 11.64
CA GLY A 107 22.82 -20.54 11.05
C GLY A 107 23.52 -19.25 10.60
N LYS A 108 22.80 -18.11 10.60
CA LYS A 108 23.27 -16.81 10.11
C LYS A 108 24.31 -16.14 11.02
N PHE A 109 24.54 -16.64 12.23
CA PHE A 109 25.61 -16.17 13.14
C PHE A 109 26.99 -16.77 12.80
N ASN A 110 27.05 -17.73 11.87
CA ASN A 110 28.29 -18.38 11.48
C ASN A 110 28.66 -17.98 10.03
N ASN A 111 29.68 -17.13 9.90
CA ASN A 111 30.18 -16.59 8.62
C ASN A 111 30.61 -17.66 7.59
N ASN A 112 30.71 -18.93 7.99
CA ASN A 112 31.06 -20.04 7.11
C ASN A 112 29.88 -20.54 6.24
N LEU A 113 28.63 -20.39 6.70
CA LEU A 113 27.44 -20.89 5.99
C LEU A 113 26.78 -19.81 5.12
N TYR A 114 26.82 -18.56 5.59
CA TYR A 114 26.35 -17.38 4.87
C TYR A 114 27.43 -16.30 4.95
N LYS A 115 28.15 -16.06 3.85
CA LYS A 115 29.17 -14.99 3.79
C LYS A 115 28.54 -13.59 3.77
N VAL A 116 27.35 -13.47 3.19
CA VAL A 116 26.57 -12.23 3.11
C VAL A 116 25.10 -12.60 3.32
N SER A 117 24.42 -11.93 4.25
CA SER A 117 22.98 -12.09 4.48
C SER A 117 22.34 -10.75 4.89
N GLY A 118 21.05 -10.59 4.59
CA GLY A 118 20.24 -9.48 5.12
C GLY A 118 19.73 -9.76 6.55
N GLY A 119 19.45 -11.03 6.86
CA GLY A 119 19.01 -11.46 8.18
C GLY A 119 20.17 -11.57 9.18
N LEU A 120 20.29 -10.62 10.11
CA LEU A 120 21.39 -10.57 11.09
C LEU A 120 20.98 -10.99 12.51
N HIS A 121 19.68 -11.01 12.80
CA HIS A 121 19.18 -11.11 14.18
C HIS A 121 18.71 -12.51 14.58
N GLY A 122 18.42 -13.39 13.62
CA GLY A 122 17.93 -14.75 13.90
C GLY A 122 16.56 -14.80 14.61
N VAL A 123 15.70 -13.80 14.39
CA VAL A 123 14.36 -13.72 15.02
C VAL A 123 13.20 -13.76 14.03
N GLY A 124 13.43 -13.49 12.74
CA GLY A 124 12.38 -13.28 11.74
C GLY A 124 11.31 -14.38 11.70
N VAL A 125 11.70 -15.60 11.35
CA VAL A 125 10.75 -16.72 11.21
C VAL A 125 10.08 -17.11 12.53
N SER A 126 10.77 -16.97 13.66
CA SER A 126 10.19 -17.20 14.99
C SER A 126 9.16 -16.14 15.37
N VAL A 127 9.33 -14.88 14.92
CA VAL A 127 8.35 -13.81 15.09
C VAL A 127 7.11 -14.09 14.23
N VAL A 128 7.29 -14.55 12.99
CA VAL A 128 6.16 -14.99 12.15
C VAL A 128 5.37 -16.09 12.84
N ASN A 129 6.05 -17.11 13.37
CA ASN A 129 5.39 -18.19 14.12
C ASN A 129 4.65 -17.67 15.36
N ALA A 130 5.28 -16.78 16.14
CA ALA A 130 4.69 -16.21 17.35
C ALA A 130 3.42 -15.39 17.05
N LEU A 131 3.41 -14.64 15.95
CA LEU A 131 2.33 -13.72 15.56
C LEU A 131 1.29 -14.37 14.65
N SER A 132 1.40 -15.69 14.43
CA SER A 132 0.42 -16.48 13.69
C SER A 132 -0.51 -17.22 14.65
N GLU A 133 -1.80 -17.31 14.29
CA GLU A 133 -2.73 -18.21 14.96
C GLU A 133 -2.30 -19.66 14.70
N THR A 134 -2.00 -19.96 13.43
CA THR A 134 -1.48 -21.26 12.98
C THR A 134 -0.36 -21.06 11.98
N LEU A 135 0.69 -21.86 12.08
CA LEU A 135 1.76 -21.95 11.08
C LEU A 135 2.00 -23.41 10.72
N PHE A 136 1.98 -23.69 9.41
CA PHE A 136 2.32 -24.98 8.83
C PHE A 136 3.71 -24.90 8.20
N LEU A 137 4.57 -25.85 8.58
CA LEU A 137 5.92 -26.01 8.05
C LEU A 137 6.02 -27.34 7.30
N GLU A 138 6.52 -27.29 6.07
CA GLU A 138 6.96 -28.45 5.31
C GLU A 138 8.39 -28.22 4.80
N ILE A 139 9.25 -29.23 4.96
CA ILE A 139 10.66 -29.16 4.55
C ILE A 139 10.97 -30.36 3.66
N HIS A 140 11.55 -30.10 2.49
CA HIS A 140 12.07 -31.12 1.59
C HIS A 140 13.59 -31.16 1.72
N GLN A 141 14.12 -32.18 2.41
CA GLN A 141 15.55 -32.30 2.69
C GLN A 141 15.96 -33.78 2.74
N ASN A 142 17.13 -34.10 2.16
CA ASN A 142 17.69 -35.46 2.13
C ASN A 142 16.75 -36.53 1.53
N GLY A 143 15.92 -36.15 0.54
CA GLY A 143 14.97 -37.06 -0.11
C GLY A 143 13.68 -37.30 0.68
N LEU A 144 13.48 -36.60 1.81
CA LEU A 144 12.34 -36.76 2.70
C LEU A 144 11.52 -35.48 2.79
N ILE A 145 10.21 -35.64 2.98
CA ILE A 145 9.26 -34.59 3.32
C ILE A 145 9.08 -34.62 4.84
N HIS A 146 9.40 -33.52 5.51
CA HIS A 146 9.17 -33.33 6.93
C HIS A 146 8.05 -32.32 7.16
N ARG A 147 7.16 -32.55 8.13
CA ARG A 147 6.05 -31.64 8.45
C ARG A 147 5.93 -31.37 9.95
N GLN A 148 5.55 -30.14 10.28
CA GLN A 148 5.21 -29.73 11.64
C GLN A 148 4.20 -28.58 11.61
N THR A 149 3.27 -28.58 12.56
CA THR A 149 2.28 -27.51 12.74
C THR A 149 2.51 -26.83 14.07
N TYR A 150 2.25 -25.52 14.11
CA TYR A 150 2.36 -24.67 15.27
C TYR A 150 1.08 -23.89 15.48
N HIS A 151 0.69 -23.71 16.75
CA HIS A 151 -0.37 -22.82 17.16
C HIS A 151 0.17 -21.76 18.12
N LYS A 152 0.02 -20.48 17.75
CA LYS A 152 0.48 -19.32 18.55
C LYS A 152 1.95 -19.43 18.99
N GLY A 153 2.80 -19.93 18.09
CA GLY A 153 4.23 -20.12 18.33
C GLY A 153 4.61 -21.47 18.98
N ALA A 154 3.67 -22.24 19.51
CA ALA A 154 3.94 -23.52 20.14
C ALA A 154 3.77 -24.69 19.14
N PRO A 155 4.69 -25.67 19.10
CA PRO A 155 4.56 -26.84 18.23
C PRO A 155 3.48 -27.79 18.75
N ASP A 156 2.63 -28.29 17.86
CA ASP A 156 1.57 -29.25 18.21
C ASP A 156 2.12 -30.65 18.49
N ALA A 157 3.16 -31.01 17.73
CA ALA A 157 3.86 -32.27 17.81
C ALA A 157 5.31 -32.10 17.34
N PRO A 158 6.21 -33.05 17.66
CA PRO A 158 7.56 -33.07 17.10
C PRO A 158 7.55 -33.19 15.57
N LEU A 159 8.60 -32.68 14.90
CA LEU A 159 8.79 -32.76 13.45
C LEU A 159 8.73 -34.22 12.96
N ALA A 160 7.77 -34.52 12.09
CA ALA A 160 7.53 -35.87 11.58
C ALA A 160 7.94 -36.01 10.11
N VAL A 161 8.37 -37.21 9.71
CA VAL A 161 8.58 -37.57 8.29
C VAL A 161 7.22 -37.98 7.71
N PHE A 162 6.80 -37.30 6.65
CA PHE A 162 5.51 -37.52 5.98
C PHE A 162 5.61 -38.37 4.72
N GLY A 163 6.75 -38.32 4.01
CA GLY A 163 6.94 -39.07 2.77
C GLY A 163 8.33 -38.88 2.16
N GLU A 164 8.51 -39.40 0.94
CA GLU A 164 9.73 -39.23 0.13
C GLU A 164 9.51 -38.17 -0.96
N THR A 165 10.56 -37.48 -1.37
CA THR A 165 10.52 -36.49 -2.46
C THR A 165 11.86 -36.40 -3.18
N ALA A 166 11.83 -36.07 -4.47
CA ALA A 166 13.03 -35.70 -5.24
C ALA A 166 13.32 -34.19 -5.17
N GLN A 167 12.38 -33.41 -4.65
CA GLN A 167 12.48 -31.95 -4.54
C GLN A 167 13.28 -31.55 -3.28
N ARG A 168 13.63 -30.27 -3.22
CA ARG A 168 14.33 -29.65 -2.10
C ARG A 168 13.71 -28.29 -1.85
N GLY A 169 13.73 -27.83 -0.60
CA GLY A 169 13.18 -26.53 -0.25
C GLY A 169 12.47 -26.47 1.09
N THR A 170 11.86 -25.33 1.34
CA THR A 170 11.01 -25.08 2.50
C THR A 170 9.70 -24.47 2.05
N ILE A 171 8.60 -24.90 2.65
CA ILE A 171 7.26 -24.35 2.46
C ILE A 171 6.74 -23.94 3.83
N ILE A 172 6.40 -22.67 3.99
CA ILE A 172 5.76 -22.14 5.20
C ILE A 172 4.45 -21.50 4.80
N ARG A 173 3.36 -21.93 5.45
CA ARG A 173 2.06 -21.27 5.36
C ARG A 173 1.65 -20.77 6.74
N PHE A 174 1.20 -19.52 6.83
CA PHE A 174 0.82 -18.95 8.12
C PHE A 174 -0.50 -18.16 8.04
N TRP A 175 -1.24 -18.18 9.14
CA TRP A 175 -2.46 -17.39 9.36
C TRP A 175 -2.18 -16.34 10.44
N PRO A 176 -2.27 -15.04 10.13
CA PRO A 176 -2.06 -13.97 11.12
C PRO A 176 -3.00 -14.11 12.33
N ASP A 177 -2.50 -13.87 13.54
CA ASP A 177 -3.33 -13.91 14.75
C ASP A 177 -4.12 -12.60 14.91
N MET A 178 -5.44 -12.64 14.64
CA MET A 178 -6.34 -11.49 14.74
C MET A 178 -6.60 -10.99 16.17
N THR A 179 -6.08 -11.69 17.20
CA THR A 179 -6.05 -11.14 18.57
C THR A 179 -4.91 -10.14 18.76
N ILE A 180 -3.96 -10.09 17.81
CA ILE A 180 -2.79 -9.20 17.84
C ILE A 180 -2.80 -8.24 16.64
N MET A 181 -3.09 -8.75 15.44
CA MET A 181 -3.08 -7.99 14.20
C MET A 181 -4.38 -7.19 14.03
N GLU A 182 -4.26 -5.96 13.52
CA GLU A 182 -5.43 -5.10 13.24
C GLU A 182 -6.12 -5.48 11.92
N THR A 183 -5.40 -6.18 11.04
CA THR A 183 -5.87 -6.60 9.72
C THR A 183 -5.16 -7.88 9.27
N ASP A 184 -5.85 -8.68 8.47
CA ASP A 184 -5.36 -9.85 7.73
C ASP A 184 -5.39 -9.63 6.20
N GLN A 185 -5.67 -8.41 5.77
CA GLN A 185 -5.75 -8.06 4.35
C GLN A 185 -4.36 -7.75 3.80
N PHE A 186 -3.76 -8.73 3.15
CA PHE A 186 -2.54 -8.52 2.36
C PHE A 186 -2.87 -7.72 1.09
N SER A 187 -2.05 -6.72 0.80
CA SER A 187 -2.08 -5.97 -0.45
C SER A 187 -1.15 -6.64 -1.47
N PHE A 188 -1.75 -7.14 -2.55
CA PHE A 188 -1.00 -7.68 -3.68
C PHE A 188 0.01 -6.67 -4.22
N ASP A 189 -0.39 -5.40 -4.38
CA ASP A 189 0.47 -4.36 -4.93
C ASP A 189 1.69 -4.12 -4.04
N THR A 190 1.49 -3.94 -2.73
CA THR A 190 2.59 -3.75 -1.77
C THR A 190 3.60 -4.91 -1.78
N LEU A 191 3.13 -6.15 -1.92
CA LEU A 191 4.01 -7.32 -2.05
C LEU A 191 4.70 -7.37 -3.43
N SER A 192 3.96 -7.12 -4.52
CA SER A 192 4.47 -7.07 -5.90
C SER A 192 5.64 -6.09 -6.02
N HIS A 193 5.49 -4.89 -5.45
CA HIS A 193 6.55 -3.88 -5.44
C HIS A 193 7.81 -4.41 -4.76
N ARG A 194 7.69 -4.93 -3.53
CA ARG A 194 8.82 -5.44 -2.77
C ARG A 194 9.54 -6.59 -3.50
N PHE A 195 8.79 -7.51 -4.08
CA PHE A 195 9.37 -8.67 -4.78
C PHE A 195 10.00 -8.28 -6.12
N ARG A 196 9.48 -7.27 -6.80
CA ARG A 196 10.12 -6.69 -7.99
C ARG A 196 11.50 -6.10 -7.65
N GLU A 197 11.60 -5.33 -6.56
CA GLU A 197 12.91 -4.80 -6.09
C GLU A 197 13.89 -5.95 -5.79
N LEU A 198 13.44 -6.97 -5.05
CA LEU A 198 14.28 -8.11 -4.70
C LEU A 198 14.74 -8.88 -5.93
N ALA A 199 13.88 -9.06 -6.94
CA ALA A 199 14.26 -9.70 -8.19
C ALA A 199 15.29 -8.88 -8.98
N PHE A 200 15.19 -7.54 -9.01
CA PHE A 200 16.23 -6.68 -9.60
C PHE A 200 17.58 -6.80 -8.88
N LEU A 201 17.57 -6.95 -7.55
CA LEU A 201 18.80 -7.08 -6.76
C LEU A 201 19.42 -8.48 -6.85
N ASN A 202 18.68 -9.47 -7.37
CA ASN A 202 19.09 -10.87 -7.45
C ASN A 202 18.81 -11.43 -8.85
N PRO A 203 19.70 -11.23 -9.84
CA PRO A 203 19.44 -11.55 -11.24
C PRO A 203 19.11 -13.02 -11.57
N VAL A 204 19.49 -13.95 -10.68
CA VAL A 204 19.26 -15.40 -10.84
C VAL A 204 17.92 -15.84 -10.24
N LEU A 205 17.31 -14.97 -9.44
CA LEU A 205 16.11 -15.29 -8.67
C LEU A 205 14.86 -14.97 -9.46
N THR A 206 13.94 -15.93 -9.51
CA THR A 206 12.57 -15.71 -9.98
C THR A 206 11.63 -15.72 -8.78
N ILE A 207 10.77 -14.71 -8.68
CA ILE A 207 9.74 -14.64 -7.63
C ILE A 207 8.37 -14.64 -8.30
N HIS A 208 7.53 -15.61 -7.92
CA HIS A 208 6.14 -15.71 -8.33
C HIS A 208 5.24 -15.21 -7.20
N LEU A 209 4.36 -14.26 -7.49
CA LEU A 209 3.33 -13.78 -6.57
C LEU A 209 1.96 -14.07 -7.15
N LYS A 210 1.15 -14.82 -6.41
CA LYS A 210 -0.21 -15.22 -6.80
C LYS A 210 -1.21 -14.84 -5.71
N GLU A 211 -2.37 -14.32 -6.10
CA GLU A 211 -3.54 -14.15 -5.25
C GLU A 211 -4.69 -14.97 -5.81
N GLU A 212 -5.11 -15.97 -5.05
CA GLU A 212 -6.11 -16.95 -5.51
C GLU A 212 -7.53 -16.35 -5.54
N GLU A 213 -7.82 -15.35 -4.71
CA GLU A 213 -9.14 -14.71 -4.65
C GLU A 213 -9.46 -13.93 -5.94
N THR A 214 -8.49 -13.19 -6.46
CA THR A 214 -8.63 -12.37 -7.68
C THR A 214 -8.06 -13.05 -8.92
N LEU A 215 -7.36 -14.18 -8.75
CA LEU A 215 -6.55 -14.85 -9.77
C LEU A 215 -5.44 -13.95 -10.36
N ARG A 216 -5.04 -12.90 -9.64
CA ARG A 216 -3.92 -12.06 -10.05
C ARG A 216 -2.63 -12.83 -9.83
N GLU A 217 -1.77 -12.81 -10.84
CA GLU A 217 -0.44 -13.41 -10.78
C GLU A 217 0.58 -12.51 -11.46
N GLU A 218 1.73 -12.34 -10.82
CA GLU A 218 2.88 -11.64 -11.37
C GLU A 218 4.15 -12.45 -11.13
N THR A 219 5.01 -12.53 -12.15
CA THR A 219 6.32 -13.18 -12.05
C THR A 219 7.41 -12.14 -12.27
N PHE A 220 8.40 -12.12 -11.38
CA PHE A 220 9.51 -11.16 -11.40
C PHE A 220 10.82 -11.90 -11.66
N HIS A 221 11.47 -11.58 -12.79
CA HIS A 221 12.80 -12.08 -13.13
C HIS A 221 13.54 -11.03 -13.98
N PHE A 222 14.74 -10.63 -13.54
CA PHE A 222 15.48 -9.54 -14.17
C PHE A 222 16.99 -9.83 -14.27
N GLU A 223 17.41 -10.44 -15.39
CA GLU A 223 18.81 -10.81 -15.62
C GLU A 223 19.80 -9.64 -15.61
N GLY A 224 19.36 -8.43 -16.01
CA GLY A 224 20.22 -7.23 -16.03
C GLY A 224 20.43 -6.58 -14.65
N GLY A 225 19.82 -7.13 -13.60
CA GLY A 225 20.04 -6.72 -12.21
C GLY A 225 19.78 -5.24 -11.94
N VAL A 226 20.70 -4.59 -11.22
CA VAL A 226 20.62 -3.15 -10.90
C VAL A 226 20.58 -2.25 -12.15
N GLN A 227 21.07 -2.72 -13.30
CA GLN A 227 20.96 -1.96 -14.56
C GLN A 227 19.51 -1.91 -15.05
N SER A 228 18.87 -3.08 -15.09
CA SER A 228 17.45 -3.19 -15.42
C SER A 228 16.60 -2.39 -14.44
N PHE A 229 17.01 -2.29 -13.18
CA PHE A 229 16.33 -1.47 -12.20
C PHE A 229 16.41 0.03 -12.54
N VAL A 230 17.60 0.55 -12.89
CA VAL A 230 17.73 1.94 -13.36
C VAL A 230 16.90 2.19 -14.62
N SER A 231 16.93 1.25 -15.58
CA SER A 231 16.11 1.34 -16.79
C SER A 231 14.61 1.37 -16.48
N PHE A 232 14.15 0.55 -15.53
CA PHE A 232 12.76 0.53 -15.07
C PHE A 232 12.35 1.87 -14.44
N LEU A 233 13.20 2.45 -13.57
CA LEU A 233 12.95 3.77 -12.97
C LEU A 233 12.87 4.90 -14.00
N ASN A 234 13.59 4.75 -15.12
CA ASN A 234 13.66 5.74 -16.19
C ASN A 234 12.76 5.43 -17.39
N GLU A 235 11.92 4.40 -17.35
CA GLU A 235 11.09 3.94 -18.49
C GLU A 235 10.24 5.09 -19.07
N ASN A 236 9.69 5.94 -18.20
CA ASN A 236 8.86 7.09 -18.58
C ASN A 236 9.62 8.43 -18.60
N LYS A 237 10.95 8.40 -18.55
CA LYS A 237 11.82 9.59 -18.47
C LYS A 237 12.72 9.68 -19.70
N LYS A 238 13.07 10.90 -20.12
CA LYS A 238 13.99 11.12 -21.25
C LYS A 238 15.44 11.10 -20.76
N THR A 239 16.23 10.16 -21.23
CA THR A 239 17.59 9.89 -20.75
C THR A 239 18.66 10.53 -21.65
N LEU A 240 19.82 10.87 -21.08
CA LEU A 240 20.93 11.51 -21.80
C LEU A 240 21.91 10.54 -22.46
N HIS A 241 22.04 9.35 -21.88
CA HIS A 241 22.99 8.30 -22.23
C HIS A 241 22.47 6.95 -21.74
N ASP A 242 23.09 5.86 -22.18
CA ASP A 242 22.78 4.50 -21.71
C ASP A 242 23.19 4.29 -20.25
N VAL A 243 22.61 3.31 -19.56
CA VAL A 243 22.91 3.05 -18.15
C VAL A 243 24.41 2.76 -17.97
N LEU A 244 25.06 3.51 -17.08
CA LEU A 244 26.43 3.26 -16.67
C LEU A 244 26.43 2.28 -15.51
N PHE A 245 27.17 1.18 -15.65
CA PHE A 245 27.24 0.11 -14.67
C PHE A 245 28.67 -0.21 -14.28
N PHE A 246 28.91 -0.32 -12.98
CA PHE A 246 30.20 -0.65 -12.41
C PHE A 246 30.03 -1.70 -11.33
N ARG A 247 30.95 -2.67 -11.31
CA ARG A 247 31.02 -3.70 -10.28
C ARG A 247 32.44 -3.92 -9.80
N LYS A 248 32.63 -4.12 -8.50
CA LYS A 248 33.92 -4.54 -7.91
C LYS A 248 33.69 -5.57 -6.80
N THR A 249 34.53 -6.59 -6.78
CA THR A 249 34.64 -7.53 -5.66
C THR A 249 35.94 -7.24 -4.94
N LEU A 250 35.89 -6.99 -3.64
CA LEU A 250 37.05 -6.74 -2.79
C LEU A 250 37.66 -8.06 -2.29
N GLU A 251 38.89 -7.99 -1.76
CA GLU A 251 39.63 -9.16 -1.27
C GLU A 251 38.93 -9.91 -0.12
N ASP A 252 38.17 -9.18 0.70
CA ASP A 252 37.39 -9.74 1.81
C ASP A 252 36.07 -10.42 1.35
N GLY A 253 35.80 -10.43 0.04
CA GLY A 253 34.58 -10.98 -0.54
C GLY A 253 33.41 -10.00 -0.64
N SER A 254 33.59 -8.75 -0.19
CA SER A 254 32.57 -7.71 -0.34
C SER A 254 32.35 -7.37 -1.81
N GLN A 255 31.08 -7.19 -2.22
CA GLN A 255 30.72 -6.84 -3.59
C GLN A 255 30.03 -5.47 -3.64
N PHE A 256 30.44 -4.65 -4.58
CA PHE A 256 29.95 -3.30 -4.80
C PHE A 256 29.40 -3.26 -6.22
N GLU A 257 28.13 -2.90 -6.38
CA GLU A 257 27.43 -2.77 -7.66
C GLU A 257 26.77 -1.40 -7.71
N VAL A 258 27.07 -0.63 -8.76
CA VAL A 258 26.54 0.72 -8.96
C VAL A 258 26.03 0.81 -10.40
N ALA A 259 24.75 1.14 -10.56
CA ALA A 259 24.18 1.51 -11.85
C ALA A 259 23.59 2.92 -11.75
N PHE A 260 23.81 3.76 -12.75
CA PHE A 260 23.14 5.06 -12.80
C PHE A 260 23.00 5.59 -14.22
N GLN A 261 22.06 6.52 -14.38
CA GLN A 261 21.75 7.16 -15.66
C GLN A 261 21.23 8.57 -15.42
N TYR A 262 21.72 9.53 -16.21
CA TYR A 262 21.22 10.89 -16.17
C TYR A 262 20.02 11.09 -17.10
N GLN A 263 19.07 11.89 -16.63
CA GLN A 263 17.88 12.31 -17.32
C GLN A 263 18.06 13.74 -17.89
N GLU A 264 17.25 14.12 -18.88
CA GLU A 264 17.16 15.51 -19.33
C GLU A 264 16.38 16.41 -18.35
N SER A 265 15.53 15.84 -17.50
CA SER A 265 14.66 16.56 -16.56
C SER A 265 15.46 17.38 -15.53
N THR A 266 14.83 18.41 -14.96
CA THR A 266 15.34 19.20 -13.83
C THR A 266 14.86 18.64 -12.49
N GLU A 267 14.59 17.34 -12.43
CA GLU A 267 14.17 16.65 -11.20
C GLU A 267 15.36 16.51 -10.25
N ASN A 268 15.07 16.38 -8.95
CA ASN A 268 16.07 16.01 -7.96
C ASN A 268 16.64 14.61 -8.26
N GLU A 269 17.76 14.29 -7.64
CA GLU A 269 18.35 12.95 -7.75
C GLU A 269 17.39 11.88 -7.20
N THR A 270 17.28 10.75 -7.90
CA THR A 270 16.58 9.55 -7.44
C THR A 270 17.63 8.47 -7.18
N VAL A 271 18.14 8.42 -5.96
CA VAL A 271 19.24 7.51 -5.60
C VAL A 271 18.78 6.55 -4.51
N LEU A 272 18.75 5.25 -4.86
CA LEU A 272 18.36 4.18 -3.93
C LEU A 272 19.61 3.40 -3.49
N GLY A 273 19.79 3.30 -2.17
CA GLY A 273 20.88 2.56 -1.55
C GLY A 273 20.41 1.22 -1.00
N PHE A 274 21.18 0.16 -1.24
CA PHE A 274 20.91 -1.17 -0.74
C PHE A 274 22.16 -1.75 -0.07
N ALA A 275 21.99 -2.34 1.11
CA ALA A 275 23.02 -3.09 1.81
C ALA A 275 22.49 -4.49 2.11
N ASN A 276 23.11 -5.52 1.52
CA ASN A 276 22.69 -6.92 1.62
C ASN A 276 21.19 -7.10 1.28
N ASN A 277 20.74 -6.53 0.15
CA ASN A 277 19.35 -6.50 -0.32
C ASN A 277 18.36 -5.71 0.55
N ILE A 278 18.82 -5.05 1.62
CA ILE A 278 18.01 -4.18 2.47
C ILE A 278 18.07 -2.76 1.93
N HIS A 279 16.90 -2.17 1.68
CA HIS A 279 16.80 -0.76 1.25
C HIS A 279 17.15 0.16 2.43
N THR A 280 18.25 0.89 2.29
CA THR A 280 18.65 1.94 3.24
C THR A 280 17.96 3.25 2.87
N ARG A 281 16.72 3.44 3.34
CA ARG A 281 15.87 4.60 3.02
C ARG A 281 16.49 5.95 3.35
N GLU A 282 17.29 6.02 4.42
CA GLU A 282 18.03 7.22 4.83
C GLU A 282 19.46 7.27 4.23
N GLY A 283 19.76 6.35 3.32
CA GLY A 283 21.07 6.21 2.68
C GLY A 283 22.13 5.64 3.63
N GLY A 284 23.29 6.28 3.71
CA GLY A 284 24.39 5.82 4.56
C GLY A 284 25.77 5.99 3.93
N THR A 285 26.73 5.24 4.46
CA THR A 285 28.14 5.38 4.07
C THR A 285 28.40 5.06 2.59
N HIS A 286 27.75 4.05 2.03
CA HIS A 286 27.78 3.69 0.60
C HIS A 286 27.24 4.81 -0.31
N VAL A 287 26.05 5.34 -0.02
CA VAL A 287 25.44 6.44 -0.80
C VAL A 287 26.30 7.71 -0.73
N ARG A 288 26.85 8.03 0.45
CA ARG A 288 27.76 9.18 0.63
C ARG A 288 29.05 9.03 -0.20
N GLY A 289 29.63 7.84 -0.20
CA GLY A 289 30.83 7.53 -1.01
C GLY A 289 30.56 7.69 -2.50
N PHE A 290 29.42 7.16 -2.98
CA PHE A 290 28.93 7.35 -4.35
C PHE A 290 28.80 8.82 -4.74
N ARG A 291 28.07 9.61 -3.93
CA ARG A 291 27.85 11.05 -4.17
C ARG A 291 29.17 11.82 -4.27
N THR A 292 30.14 11.46 -3.43
CA THR A 292 31.47 12.09 -3.40
C THR A 292 32.29 11.74 -4.64
N ALA A 293 32.31 10.47 -5.05
CA ALA A 293 33.02 10.01 -6.25
C ALA A 293 32.51 10.67 -7.53
N ILE A 294 31.18 10.69 -7.73
CA ILE A 294 30.57 11.33 -8.90
C ILE A 294 30.90 12.83 -8.93
N THR A 295 30.71 13.52 -7.80
CA THR A 295 30.97 14.96 -7.69
C THR A 295 32.43 15.29 -8.01
N LYS A 296 33.39 14.54 -7.45
CA LYS A 296 34.82 14.78 -7.70
C LYS A 296 35.21 14.48 -9.15
N THR A 297 34.75 13.36 -9.69
CA THR A 297 35.15 12.91 -11.02
C THR A 297 34.63 13.82 -12.12
N ILE A 298 33.36 14.24 -12.04
CA ILE A 298 32.75 15.15 -13.01
C ILE A 298 33.36 16.56 -12.88
N ASN A 299 33.58 17.06 -11.66
CA ASN A 299 34.23 18.37 -11.49
C ASN A 299 35.66 18.40 -12.02
N ARG A 300 36.42 17.31 -11.86
CA ARG A 300 37.75 17.20 -12.48
C ARG A 300 37.64 17.27 -14.00
N PHE A 301 36.74 16.51 -14.60
CA PHE A 301 36.52 16.54 -16.06
C PHE A 301 36.13 17.95 -16.56
N ILE A 302 35.23 18.63 -15.84
CA ILE A 302 34.83 20.03 -16.15
C ILE A 302 36.03 20.97 -16.11
N ARG A 303 36.91 20.84 -15.12
CA ARG A 303 38.12 21.68 -14.98
C ARG A 303 39.14 21.41 -16.08
N GLU A 304 39.43 20.14 -16.35
CA GLU A 304 40.37 19.72 -17.39
C GLU A 304 39.95 20.15 -18.80
N LYS A 305 38.64 20.06 -19.09
CA LYS A 305 38.05 20.48 -20.37
C LYS A 305 37.62 21.95 -20.40
N GLN A 306 37.81 22.69 -19.31
CA GLN A 306 37.44 24.11 -19.16
C GLN A 306 35.97 24.41 -19.51
N LEU A 307 35.05 23.52 -19.13
CA LEU A 307 33.63 23.61 -19.48
C LEU A 307 32.82 24.55 -18.58
N ASN A 308 33.35 24.92 -17.41
CA ASN A 308 32.60 25.64 -16.38
C ASN A 308 32.21 27.08 -16.77
N LYS A 309 32.80 27.66 -17.83
CA LYS A 309 32.51 29.02 -18.31
C LYS A 309 32.54 30.09 -17.20
N GLY A 310 33.38 29.90 -16.18
CA GLY A 310 33.51 30.80 -15.02
C GLY A 310 32.53 30.57 -13.87
N GLU A 311 31.59 29.62 -13.99
CA GLU A 311 30.64 29.28 -12.91
C GLU A 311 31.21 28.23 -11.95
N GLU A 312 30.76 28.28 -10.69
CA GLU A 312 31.09 27.29 -9.66
C GLU A 312 30.04 26.17 -9.66
N VAL A 313 30.46 24.97 -10.07
CA VAL A 313 29.65 23.76 -10.08
C VAL A 313 29.77 23.04 -8.73
N ARG A 314 28.66 22.93 -8.01
CA ARG A 314 28.53 22.22 -6.72
C ARG A 314 28.12 20.78 -6.94
N GLY A 315 28.19 19.99 -5.86
CA GLY A 315 27.77 18.60 -5.91
C GLY A 315 26.29 18.40 -6.25
N GLU A 316 25.41 19.29 -5.81
CA GLU A 316 23.97 19.20 -6.14
C GLU A 316 23.73 19.42 -7.62
N ASP A 317 24.42 20.40 -8.22
CA ASP A 317 24.35 20.66 -9.67
C ASP A 317 24.76 19.43 -10.49
N VAL A 318 25.73 18.66 -9.98
CA VAL A 318 26.19 17.42 -10.60
C VAL A 318 25.16 16.29 -10.46
N ARG A 319 24.33 16.28 -9.41
CA ARG A 319 23.38 15.19 -9.13
C ARG A 319 21.97 15.46 -9.66
N GLU A 320 21.68 16.67 -10.14
CA GLU A 320 20.38 16.97 -10.74
C GLU A 320 20.06 16.02 -11.92
N GLY A 321 18.86 15.43 -11.89
CA GLY A 321 18.40 14.46 -12.88
C GLY A 321 19.17 13.13 -12.88
N LEU A 322 19.90 12.79 -11.80
CA LEU A 322 20.57 11.50 -11.64
C LEU A 322 19.61 10.44 -11.10
N THR A 323 19.42 9.34 -11.81
CA THR A 323 18.80 8.12 -11.27
C THR A 323 19.90 7.09 -11.00
N GLY A 324 19.99 6.53 -9.79
CA GLY A 324 21.04 5.58 -9.45
C GLY A 324 20.63 4.53 -8.42
N ILE A 325 21.14 3.31 -8.61
CA ILE A 325 21.04 2.19 -7.69
C ILE A 325 22.44 1.85 -7.19
N ILE A 326 22.61 1.86 -5.86
CA ILE A 326 23.86 1.50 -5.19
C ILE A 326 23.60 0.28 -4.33
N SER A 327 24.12 -0.87 -4.73
CA SER A 327 24.01 -2.12 -3.96
C SER A 327 25.38 -2.51 -3.43
N VAL A 328 25.48 -2.70 -2.11
CA VAL A 328 26.66 -3.26 -1.45
C VAL A 328 26.29 -4.58 -0.76
N ARG A 329 27.11 -5.60 -0.97
CA ARG A 329 27.02 -6.91 -0.30
C ARG A 329 28.27 -7.08 0.56
N ILE A 330 28.14 -6.89 1.86
CA ILE A 330 29.26 -6.86 2.81
C ILE A 330 29.06 -7.83 3.97
N PRO A 331 30.13 -8.42 4.52
CA PRO A 331 30.06 -9.22 5.73
C PRO A 331 29.84 -8.30 6.95
N GLY A 332 28.87 -8.66 7.81
CA GLY A 332 28.60 -7.95 9.06
C GLY A 332 28.28 -6.45 8.91
N PRO A 333 27.25 -6.06 8.12
CA PRO A 333 26.88 -4.65 7.99
C PRO A 333 26.41 -4.07 9.32
N GLN A 334 26.82 -2.84 9.62
CA GLN A 334 26.36 -2.09 10.78
C GLN A 334 25.35 -1.03 10.33
N PHE A 335 24.16 -1.05 10.92
CA PHE A 335 23.11 -0.07 10.65
C PHE A 335 22.92 0.87 11.83
N GLU A 336 22.53 2.11 11.55
CA GLU A 336 22.06 3.05 12.58
C GLU A 336 20.61 2.68 12.95
N GLY A 337 20.39 2.25 14.20
CA GLY A 337 19.06 1.88 14.70
C GLY A 337 18.51 0.55 14.19
N GLN A 338 17.34 0.16 14.71
CA GLN A 338 16.71 -1.15 14.44
C GLN A 338 16.06 -1.26 13.05
N THR A 339 15.57 -0.15 12.51
CA THR A 339 14.86 -0.11 11.21
C THR A 339 15.77 -0.40 10.02
N LYS A 340 17.10 -0.53 10.26
CA LYS A 340 18.14 -0.72 9.23
C LYS A 340 18.08 0.34 8.11
N ALA A 341 17.52 1.51 8.41
CA ALA A 341 17.25 2.55 7.43
C ALA A 341 18.53 3.21 6.90
N LYS A 342 19.64 3.14 7.64
CA LYS A 342 20.90 3.80 7.29
C LYS A 342 22.12 2.94 7.56
N LEU A 343 22.99 2.81 6.57
CA LEU A 343 24.26 2.08 6.72
C LEU A 343 25.32 2.93 7.45
N GLY A 344 25.83 2.41 8.56
CA GLY A 344 26.83 3.06 9.42
C GLY A 344 28.26 2.53 9.28
N SER A 345 28.50 1.46 8.50
CA SER A 345 29.84 0.88 8.28
C SER A 345 30.82 1.91 7.67
N SER A 346 31.71 2.47 8.50
CA SER A 346 32.50 3.67 8.18
C SER A 346 33.46 3.51 7.00
N TRP A 347 34.06 2.32 6.85
CA TRP A 347 35.03 2.02 5.78
C TRP A 347 34.40 1.98 4.38
N VAL A 348 33.10 1.66 4.28
CA VAL A 348 32.38 1.49 3.00
C VAL A 348 32.38 2.77 2.18
N ALA A 349 32.32 3.94 2.83
CA ALA A 349 32.33 5.23 2.13
C ALA A 349 33.63 5.45 1.33
N GLY A 350 34.79 5.21 1.96
CA GLY A 350 36.09 5.38 1.31
C GLY A 350 36.34 4.33 0.23
N ALA A 351 35.94 3.08 0.48
CA ALA A 351 36.05 2.00 -0.50
C ALA A 351 35.18 2.27 -1.74
N MET A 352 33.92 2.69 -1.54
CA MET A 352 33.01 3.08 -2.63
C MET A 352 33.58 4.26 -3.42
N GLU A 353 34.08 5.30 -2.72
CA GLU A 353 34.63 6.49 -3.37
C GLU A 353 35.82 6.13 -4.27
N SER A 354 36.77 5.34 -3.75
CA SER A 354 37.97 4.94 -4.49
C SER A 354 37.61 4.10 -5.72
N PHE A 355 36.77 3.07 -5.54
CA PHE A 355 36.31 2.19 -6.60
C PHE A 355 35.64 2.97 -7.73
N LEU A 356 34.62 3.76 -7.40
CA LEU A 356 33.80 4.40 -8.41
C LEU A 356 34.57 5.53 -9.11
N SER A 357 35.43 6.25 -8.40
CA SER A 357 36.24 7.31 -9.02
C SER A 357 37.22 6.75 -10.05
N GLU A 358 37.85 5.60 -9.76
CA GLU A 358 38.75 4.91 -10.68
C GLU A 358 37.99 4.43 -11.92
N ALA A 359 36.89 3.70 -11.72
CA ALA A 359 36.09 3.15 -12.82
C ALA A 359 35.44 4.24 -13.71
N LEU A 360 35.01 5.36 -13.12
CA LEU A 360 34.47 6.48 -13.89
C LEU A 360 35.53 7.21 -14.71
N GLN A 361 36.76 7.30 -14.21
CA GLN A 361 37.87 7.90 -14.98
C GLN A 361 38.14 7.09 -16.24
N GLU A 362 38.35 5.79 -16.08
CA GLU A 362 38.55 4.86 -17.19
C GLU A 362 37.39 4.96 -18.18
N LYS A 363 36.14 4.94 -17.69
CA LYS A 363 34.98 5.04 -18.57
C LYS A 363 34.88 6.38 -19.32
N PHE A 364 35.24 7.48 -18.69
CA PHE A 364 35.22 8.81 -19.33
C PHE A 364 36.37 9.01 -20.32
N GLU A 365 37.47 8.28 -20.17
CA GLU A 365 38.53 8.22 -21.17
C GLU A 365 38.10 7.40 -22.39
N GLU A 366 37.42 6.27 -22.18
CA GLU A 366 36.86 5.42 -23.25
C GLU A 366 35.72 6.09 -24.01
N ASP A 367 34.79 6.75 -23.31
CA ASP A 367 33.64 7.45 -23.88
C ASP A 367 33.58 8.92 -23.40
N PRO A 368 34.38 9.81 -24.03
CA PRO A 368 34.39 11.23 -23.69
C PRO A 368 33.08 11.95 -24.05
N LEU A 369 32.25 11.39 -24.94
CA LEU A 369 31.00 12.00 -25.37
C LEU A 369 29.96 11.94 -24.25
N THR A 370 29.83 10.80 -23.60
CA THR A 370 28.94 10.65 -22.43
C THR A 370 29.40 11.54 -21.28
N ALA A 371 30.71 11.55 -20.98
CA ALA A 371 31.28 12.43 -19.95
C ALA A 371 30.98 13.92 -20.24
N LYS A 372 31.13 14.34 -21.50
CA LYS A 372 30.83 15.70 -21.95
C LYS A 372 29.35 16.04 -21.79
N LYS A 373 28.42 15.16 -22.17
CA LYS A 373 26.97 15.38 -21.99
C LYS A 373 26.61 15.60 -20.52
N ILE A 374 27.14 14.75 -19.63
CA ILE A 374 26.89 14.85 -18.18
C ILE A 374 27.47 16.17 -17.63
N ALA A 375 28.70 16.51 -18.01
CA ALA A 375 29.36 17.74 -17.58
C ALA A 375 28.63 19.00 -18.07
N GLU A 376 28.17 19.02 -19.33
CA GLU A 376 27.40 20.13 -19.89
C GLU A 376 26.07 20.32 -19.16
N LYS A 377 25.37 19.24 -18.81
CA LYS A 377 24.16 19.31 -17.96
C LYS A 377 24.47 19.94 -16.61
N ALA A 378 25.50 19.47 -15.90
CA ALA A 378 25.87 20.01 -14.59
C ALA A 378 26.21 21.51 -14.65
N VAL A 379 26.89 21.97 -15.71
CA VAL A 379 27.18 23.40 -15.93
C VAL A 379 25.90 24.19 -16.21
N LEU A 380 24.98 23.66 -17.02
CA LEU A 380 23.68 24.31 -17.28
C LEU A 380 22.85 24.44 -15.99
N THR A 381 22.83 23.40 -15.16
CA THR A 381 22.17 23.44 -13.85
C THR A 381 22.81 24.49 -12.94
N ALA A 382 24.14 24.55 -12.86
CA ALA A 382 24.82 25.59 -12.08
C ALA A 382 24.50 27.01 -12.57
N GLN A 383 24.42 27.22 -13.89
CA GLN A 383 24.00 28.48 -14.49
C GLN A 383 22.55 28.85 -14.13
N ALA A 384 21.63 27.88 -14.20
CA ALA A 384 20.23 28.07 -13.82
C ALA A 384 20.10 28.40 -12.32
N ARG A 385 20.87 27.75 -11.45
CA ARG A 385 20.91 28.07 -10.02
C ARG A 385 21.38 29.50 -9.77
N GLU A 386 22.47 29.92 -10.41
CA GLU A 386 23.00 31.27 -10.26
C GLU A 386 22.06 32.34 -10.82
N ALA A 387 21.38 32.06 -11.94
CA ALA A 387 20.33 32.91 -12.50
C ALA A 387 19.13 33.02 -11.53
N ALA A 388 18.66 31.89 -11.00
CA ALA A 388 17.59 31.84 -10.00
C ALA A 388 17.97 32.59 -8.72
N ARG A 389 19.21 32.47 -8.24
CA ARG A 389 19.73 33.23 -7.09
C ARG A 389 19.70 34.73 -7.36
N LYS A 390 20.20 35.18 -8.52
CA LYS A 390 20.16 36.59 -8.95
C LYS A 390 18.72 37.11 -9.06
N ALA A 391 17.81 36.33 -9.63
CA ALA A 391 16.39 36.67 -9.73
C ALA A 391 15.72 36.74 -8.35
N LYS A 392 15.99 35.78 -7.46
CA LYS A 392 15.54 35.80 -6.06
C LYS A 392 16.10 37.01 -5.31
N ASP A 393 17.37 37.37 -5.50
CA ASP A 393 17.97 38.54 -4.85
C ASP A 393 17.37 39.86 -5.38
N LEU A 394 17.08 39.94 -6.68
CA LEU A 394 16.37 41.07 -7.27
C LEU A 394 14.94 41.18 -6.72
N ALA A 395 14.24 40.05 -6.59
CA ALA A 395 12.90 39.98 -6.00
C ALA A 395 12.91 40.29 -4.50
N LYS A 396 13.89 39.80 -3.74
CA LYS A 396 14.11 40.15 -2.33
C LYS A 396 14.41 41.63 -2.17
N ARG A 397 15.23 42.23 -3.04
CA ARG A 397 15.50 43.68 -3.02
C ARG A 397 14.23 44.50 -3.32
N LYS A 398 13.33 44.01 -4.18
CA LYS A 398 11.99 44.58 -4.32
C LYS A 398 11.13 44.41 -3.05
N ASN A 399 11.16 43.25 -2.40
CA ASN A 399 10.42 43.00 -1.15
C ASN A 399 10.97 43.76 0.07
N VAL A 400 12.28 44.08 0.11
CA VAL A 400 12.87 44.91 1.18
C VAL A 400 12.34 46.34 1.14
N LEU A 401 11.88 46.83 -0.02
CA LEU A 401 11.17 48.10 -0.15
C LEU A 401 9.70 48.03 0.29
N GLU A 402 9.11 46.83 0.42
CA GLU A 402 7.68 46.61 0.75
C GLU A 402 7.41 45.96 2.13
N GLY A 403 8.46 45.58 2.87
CA GLY A 403 8.33 44.97 4.20
C GLY A 403 7.85 43.51 4.15
N SER A 404 8.18 42.75 5.19
CA SER A 404 7.85 41.32 5.37
C SER A 404 6.33 41.06 5.40
N ASN A 405 5.66 41.11 4.26
CA ASN A 405 4.23 40.85 4.19
C ASN A 405 3.98 39.47 3.57
N LEU A 406 3.30 38.67 4.37
CA LEU A 406 2.63 37.43 3.97
C LEU A 406 1.82 37.65 2.68
N PRO A 407 1.50 36.58 1.92
CA PRO A 407 0.70 36.72 0.70
C PRO A 407 -0.59 37.49 1.00
N GLY A 408 -0.92 38.52 0.20
CA GLY A 408 -2.09 39.37 0.47
C GLY A 408 -3.43 38.63 0.52
N LYS A 409 -3.47 37.41 -0.05
CA LYS A 409 -4.62 36.51 -0.01
C LYS A 409 -4.66 35.58 1.22
N LEU A 410 -3.56 35.43 1.96
CA LEU A 410 -3.50 34.62 3.16
C LEU A 410 -4.28 35.32 4.28
N ALA A 411 -5.33 34.67 4.77
CA ALA A 411 -5.93 35.04 6.03
C ALA A 411 -5.18 34.29 7.14
N ASP A 412 -4.30 34.96 7.87
CA ASP A 412 -3.46 34.31 8.88
C ASP A 412 -4.22 33.99 10.19
N CYS A 413 -3.64 33.17 11.06
CA CYS A 413 -4.11 32.91 12.43
C CYS A 413 -3.37 33.77 13.48
N GLN A 414 -3.87 33.80 14.71
CA GLN A 414 -3.27 34.55 15.81
C GLN A 414 -2.16 33.76 16.54
N GLU A 415 -2.24 32.44 16.50
CA GLU A 415 -1.28 31.53 17.11
C GLU A 415 0.02 31.52 16.31
N SER A 416 1.12 31.59 17.06
CA SER A 416 2.48 31.65 16.53
C SER A 416 3.23 30.33 16.71
N ASP A 417 2.75 29.46 17.60
CA ASP A 417 3.26 28.10 17.80
C ASP A 417 2.86 27.20 16.63
N PRO A 418 3.81 26.78 15.76
CA PRO A 418 3.51 25.97 14.59
C PRO A 418 2.82 24.65 14.92
N ALA A 419 3.05 24.09 16.12
CA ALA A 419 2.45 22.83 16.56
C ALA A 419 0.93 22.94 16.78
N LYS A 420 0.44 24.15 17.04
CA LYS A 420 -0.98 24.45 17.27
C LYS A 420 -1.64 25.09 16.05
N SER A 421 -0.86 25.69 15.17
CA SER A 421 -1.36 26.39 13.99
C SER A 421 -1.62 25.46 12.80
N GLU A 422 -2.69 25.76 12.07
CA GLU A 422 -3.16 24.99 10.91
C GLU A 422 -3.30 25.90 9.70
N LEU A 423 -2.94 25.41 8.52
CA LEU A 423 -3.12 26.09 7.24
C LEU A 423 -4.08 25.30 6.36
N TYR A 424 -5.21 25.90 6.01
CA TYR A 424 -6.13 25.35 5.01
C TYR A 424 -5.83 25.95 3.64
N ILE A 425 -5.55 25.09 2.66
CA ILE A 425 -5.42 25.44 1.25
C ILE A 425 -6.75 25.14 0.59
N VAL A 426 -7.44 26.17 0.09
CA VAL A 426 -8.83 26.08 -0.34
C VAL A 426 -8.97 26.42 -1.83
N GLU A 427 -9.84 25.70 -2.52
CA GLU A 427 -10.17 25.93 -3.92
C GLU A 427 -11.04 27.19 -4.11
N GLY A 428 -10.47 28.23 -4.74
CA GLY A 428 -11.19 29.44 -5.11
C GLY A 428 -11.46 30.44 -3.98
N ASP A 429 -11.81 31.67 -4.38
CA ASP A 429 -12.16 32.74 -3.44
C ASP A 429 -13.52 32.50 -2.75
N SER A 430 -14.42 31.72 -3.37
CA SER A 430 -15.76 31.42 -2.82
C SER A 430 -15.66 30.55 -1.57
N ALA A 431 -15.10 29.34 -1.70
CA ALA A 431 -14.88 28.45 -0.56
C ALA A 431 -13.88 29.07 0.43
N GLY A 432 -12.87 29.82 -0.04
CA GLY A 432 -11.98 30.60 0.82
C GLY A 432 -12.72 31.63 1.68
N GLY A 433 -13.77 32.26 1.15
CA GLY A 433 -14.65 33.18 1.87
C GLY A 433 -15.42 32.50 2.99
N SER A 434 -16.10 31.38 2.70
CA SER A 434 -16.83 30.59 3.70
C SER A 434 -15.90 30.03 4.77
N ALA A 435 -14.74 29.48 4.39
CA ALA A 435 -13.73 28.99 5.31
C ALA A 435 -13.18 30.10 6.21
N LYS A 436 -12.91 31.29 5.66
CA LYS A 436 -12.45 32.44 6.45
C LYS A 436 -13.47 32.89 7.49
N GLN A 437 -14.76 32.80 7.18
CA GLN A 437 -15.84 33.16 8.10
C GLN A 437 -16.07 32.09 9.18
N GLY A 438 -15.99 30.80 8.82
CA GLY A 438 -16.28 29.67 9.71
C GLY A 438 -15.12 29.25 10.61
N ARG A 439 -13.87 29.58 10.25
CA ARG A 439 -12.67 29.13 10.99
C ARG A 439 -12.60 29.65 12.43
N ASP A 440 -11.83 28.93 13.24
CA ASP A 440 -11.28 29.51 14.46
C ASP A 440 -10.03 30.33 14.14
N ARG A 441 -10.20 31.65 14.11
CA ARG A 441 -9.12 32.61 13.81
C ARG A 441 -7.93 32.53 14.77
N ARG A 442 -8.08 31.89 15.93
CA ARG A 442 -6.99 31.73 16.89
C ARG A 442 -5.87 30.90 16.29
N PHE A 443 -6.18 29.77 15.66
CA PHE A 443 -5.16 28.82 15.22
C PHE A 443 -5.28 28.35 13.76
N GLN A 444 -6.33 28.74 13.02
CA GLN A 444 -6.52 28.32 11.63
C GLN A 444 -6.30 29.46 10.64
N ALA A 445 -5.35 29.28 9.72
CA ALA A 445 -5.06 30.14 8.59
C ALA A 445 -5.72 29.60 7.31
N ILE A 446 -6.13 30.50 6.40
CA ILE A 446 -6.78 30.14 5.12
C ILE A 446 -6.00 30.75 3.95
N LEU A 447 -5.60 29.90 3.01
CA LEU A 447 -4.96 30.29 1.76
C LEU A 447 -5.83 29.87 0.57
N PRO A 448 -6.61 30.78 -0.03
CA PRO A 448 -7.36 30.48 -1.25
C PRO A 448 -6.42 30.39 -2.46
N LEU A 449 -6.68 29.42 -3.33
CA LEU A 449 -6.00 29.26 -4.61
C LEU A 449 -6.91 29.67 -5.77
N LYS A 450 -6.34 30.36 -6.76
CA LYS A 450 -7.09 30.79 -7.95
C LYS A 450 -6.80 29.86 -9.12
N GLY A 451 -7.83 29.10 -9.50
CA GLY A 451 -7.75 28.14 -10.60
C GLY A 451 -6.80 26.98 -10.31
N LYS A 452 -6.42 26.25 -11.36
CA LYS A 452 -5.51 25.11 -11.27
C LYS A 452 -4.09 25.59 -11.07
N ILE A 453 -3.42 25.05 -10.06
CA ILE A 453 -1.99 25.32 -9.83
C ILE A 453 -1.16 24.77 -11.01
N LEU A 454 0.00 25.38 -11.25
CA LEU A 454 0.92 24.93 -12.30
C LEU A 454 1.35 23.48 -12.05
N ASN A 455 1.25 22.64 -13.09
CA ASN A 455 1.82 21.30 -13.03
C ASN A 455 3.36 21.42 -13.04
N VAL A 456 3.97 21.15 -11.89
CA VAL A 456 5.42 21.24 -11.71
C VAL A 456 6.18 20.12 -12.40
N GLU A 457 5.57 18.96 -12.62
CA GLU A 457 6.18 17.83 -13.33
C GLU A 457 6.47 18.18 -14.80
N LYS A 458 5.58 18.93 -15.45
CA LYS A 458 5.75 19.36 -16.86
C LYS A 458 6.59 20.63 -17.00
N SER A 459 6.75 21.39 -15.91
CA SER A 459 7.31 22.74 -15.99
C SER A 459 8.82 22.70 -15.79
N ARG A 460 9.57 22.91 -16.88
CA ARG A 460 11.04 22.91 -16.83
C ARG A 460 11.60 24.10 -16.05
N GLY A 461 12.38 23.82 -15.02
CA GLY A 461 13.22 24.77 -14.29
C GLY A 461 12.53 25.52 -13.15
N ILE A 462 13.32 25.77 -12.09
CA ILE A 462 12.86 26.41 -10.85
C ILE A 462 12.27 27.81 -11.08
N GLU A 463 12.75 28.52 -12.10
CA GLU A 463 12.38 29.90 -12.41
C GLU A 463 10.89 30.09 -12.78
N LYS A 464 10.30 29.12 -13.49
CA LYS A 464 8.89 29.21 -13.92
C LYS A 464 7.91 29.07 -12.75
N PHE A 465 8.25 28.27 -11.75
CA PHE A 465 7.38 28.14 -10.59
C PHE A 465 7.54 29.31 -9.61
N ILE A 466 8.75 29.86 -9.45
CA ILE A 466 8.98 31.03 -8.55
C ILE A 466 8.24 32.26 -9.09
N THR A 467 8.10 32.35 -10.41
CA THR A 467 7.37 33.44 -11.07
C THR A 467 5.85 33.27 -10.98
N ASN A 468 5.33 32.07 -10.73
CA ASN A 468 3.90 31.83 -10.52
C ASN A 468 3.44 32.34 -9.14
N ASP A 469 2.40 33.20 -9.14
CA ASP A 469 1.94 33.87 -7.92
C ASP A 469 1.26 32.91 -6.93
N GLU A 470 0.59 31.86 -7.41
CA GLU A 470 -0.08 30.86 -6.56
C GLU A 470 0.96 30.01 -5.82
N VAL A 471 1.97 29.52 -6.54
CA VAL A 471 3.09 28.76 -5.96
C VAL A 471 3.90 29.64 -5.01
N ARG A 472 4.22 30.90 -5.38
CA ARG A 472 4.93 31.83 -4.51
C ARG A 472 4.16 32.09 -3.22
N ALA A 473 2.84 32.29 -3.31
CA ALA A 473 1.99 32.48 -2.15
C ALA A 473 2.00 31.25 -1.24
N LEU A 474 1.93 30.04 -1.80
CA LEU A 474 2.01 28.80 -1.04
C LEU A 474 3.36 28.66 -0.30
N ILE A 475 4.48 28.85 -1.01
CA ILE A 475 5.83 28.79 -0.41
C ILE A 475 5.98 29.79 0.73
N THR A 476 5.52 31.02 0.51
CA THR A 476 5.62 32.10 1.50
C THR A 476 4.71 31.85 2.70
N ALA A 477 3.51 31.28 2.49
CA ALA A 477 2.60 30.93 3.56
C ALA A 477 3.21 29.86 4.47
N VAL A 478 3.70 28.75 3.89
CA VAL A 478 4.28 27.63 4.64
C VAL A 478 5.57 28.02 5.37
N GLY A 479 6.44 28.80 4.72
CA GLY A 479 7.60 29.44 5.36
C GLY A 479 8.85 28.57 5.51
N CYS A 480 8.78 27.28 5.16
CA CYS A 480 9.90 26.35 5.35
C CYS A 480 11.00 26.43 4.29
N GLY A 481 10.84 27.20 3.21
CA GLY A 481 11.76 27.15 2.05
C GLY A 481 11.38 26.06 1.05
N LEU A 482 12.13 25.92 -0.04
CA LEU A 482 11.84 25.00 -1.14
C LEU A 482 13.03 24.09 -1.46
N GLY A 483 12.77 22.80 -1.62
CA GLY A 483 13.79 21.76 -1.75
C GLY A 483 14.48 21.46 -0.41
N GLU A 484 15.24 20.37 -0.36
CA GLU A 484 15.88 19.89 0.88
C GLU A 484 16.91 20.89 1.45
N GLU A 485 17.59 21.67 0.60
CA GLU A 485 18.64 22.61 1.03
C GLU A 485 18.11 23.87 1.74
N GLU A 486 17.00 24.43 1.24
CA GLU A 486 16.38 25.60 1.88
C GLU A 486 15.39 25.18 2.96
N PHE A 487 15.03 23.89 3.03
CA PHE A 487 14.08 23.38 3.99
C PHE A 487 14.55 23.65 5.43
N SER A 488 13.71 24.33 6.18
CA SER A 488 13.93 24.59 7.58
C SER A 488 12.63 24.35 8.34
N GLU A 489 12.58 23.22 9.03
CA GLU A 489 11.49 22.90 9.96
C GLU A 489 11.32 24.00 11.02
N LYS A 490 12.42 24.61 11.48
CA LYS A 490 12.38 25.75 12.42
C LYS A 490 11.64 26.99 11.88
N LYS A 491 11.52 27.13 10.56
CA LYS A 491 10.79 28.22 9.92
C LYS A 491 9.39 27.80 9.47
N LEU A 492 9.04 26.53 9.64
CA LEU A 492 7.70 26.02 9.33
C LEU A 492 6.70 26.74 10.23
N ARG A 493 5.65 27.29 9.61
CA ARG A 493 4.66 28.11 10.32
C ARG A 493 3.45 27.31 10.81
N TYR A 494 3.22 26.14 10.23
CA TYR A 494 2.06 25.29 10.50
C TYR A 494 2.47 23.82 10.45
N HIS A 495 2.23 23.07 11.52
CA HIS A 495 2.45 21.62 11.56
C HIS A 495 1.25 20.84 10.98
N LYS A 496 0.16 21.53 10.59
CA LYS A 496 -0.94 20.92 9.84
C LYS A 496 -1.26 21.75 8.63
N ILE A 497 -0.91 21.23 7.47
CA ILE A 497 -1.23 21.79 6.16
C ILE A 497 -2.34 20.93 5.57
N ILE A 498 -3.55 21.49 5.51
CA ILE A 498 -4.77 20.77 5.16
C ILE A 498 -5.23 21.22 3.78
N ILE A 499 -5.25 20.29 2.82
CA ILE A 499 -5.80 20.50 1.48
C ILE A 499 -7.31 20.29 1.56
N MET A 500 -8.08 21.34 1.28
CA MET A 500 -9.54 21.34 1.33
C MET A 500 -10.09 21.76 -0.04
N THR A 501 -10.33 20.77 -0.89
CA THR A 501 -10.84 20.92 -2.27
C THR A 501 -12.26 20.38 -2.37
N ASP A 502 -12.97 20.74 -3.45
CA ASP A 502 -14.31 20.23 -3.71
C ASP A 502 -14.28 18.71 -4.01
N ALA A 503 -15.42 18.04 -3.80
CA ALA A 503 -15.59 16.61 -4.02
C ALA A 503 -15.98 16.30 -5.47
N ASP A 504 -15.38 17.02 -6.42
CA ASP A 504 -15.61 16.90 -7.86
C ASP A 504 -14.31 16.60 -8.62
N VAL A 505 -14.41 16.55 -9.95
CA VAL A 505 -13.27 16.26 -10.84
C VAL A 505 -12.20 17.36 -10.82
N ASP A 506 -12.58 18.61 -10.59
CA ASP A 506 -11.66 19.75 -10.59
C ASP A 506 -10.90 19.84 -9.26
N GLY A 507 -11.59 19.63 -8.13
CA GLY A 507 -11.01 19.49 -6.81
C GLY A 507 -10.06 18.30 -6.72
N ALA A 508 -10.43 17.15 -7.29
CA ALA A 508 -9.53 16.01 -7.41
C ALA A 508 -8.25 16.35 -8.21
N HIS A 509 -8.38 17.10 -9.30
CA HIS A 509 -7.24 17.54 -10.10
C HIS A 509 -6.33 18.52 -9.33
N ILE A 510 -6.90 19.53 -8.64
CA ILE A 510 -6.13 20.47 -7.81
C ILE A 510 -5.40 19.74 -6.69
N ARG A 511 -6.08 18.79 -6.03
CA ARG A 511 -5.48 17.94 -5.01
C ARG A 511 -4.29 17.16 -5.57
N THR A 512 -4.42 16.52 -6.73
CA THR A 512 -3.30 15.80 -7.37
C THR A 512 -2.13 16.74 -7.69
N LEU A 513 -2.39 17.94 -8.20
CA LEU A 513 -1.34 18.93 -8.48
C LEU A 513 -0.62 19.41 -7.22
N LEU A 514 -1.35 19.64 -6.12
CA LEU A 514 -0.77 20.02 -4.83
C LEU A 514 0.07 18.89 -4.23
N LEU A 515 -0.43 17.66 -4.28
CA LEU A 515 0.32 16.48 -3.83
C LEU A 515 1.61 16.29 -4.65
N THR A 516 1.54 16.49 -5.96
CA THR A 516 2.72 16.47 -6.85
C THR A 516 3.72 17.56 -6.42
N PHE A 517 3.23 18.77 -6.15
CA PHE A 517 4.08 19.88 -5.69
C PHE A 517 4.78 19.57 -4.36
N PHE A 518 4.04 19.09 -3.36
CA PHE A 518 4.61 18.72 -2.07
C PHE A 518 5.61 17.56 -2.23
N PHE A 519 5.28 16.52 -2.99
CA PHE A 519 6.17 15.39 -3.25
C PHE A 519 7.49 15.82 -3.91
N ARG A 520 7.43 16.67 -4.95
CA ARG A 520 8.62 17.06 -5.73
C ARG A 520 9.49 18.11 -5.05
N HIS A 521 8.90 19.05 -4.31
CA HIS A 521 9.60 20.26 -3.87
C HIS A 521 9.57 20.50 -2.36
N MET A 522 8.73 19.78 -1.61
CA MET A 522 8.61 19.90 -0.16
C MET A 522 8.40 18.53 0.49
N ASN A 523 9.08 17.50 -0.02
CA ASN A 523 8.97 16.12 0.47
C ASN A 523 9.12 16.01 2.01
N PRO A 524 10.04 16.76 2.66
CA PRO A 524 10.16 16.74 4.12
C PRO A 524 8.87 17.10 4.88
N LEU A 525 7.88 17.76 4.25
CA LEU A 525 6.57 17.99 4.87
C LEU A 525 5.71 16.74 4.92
N ILE A 526 5.82 15.87 3.91
CA ILE A 526 5.09 14.60 3.85
C ILE A 526 5.76 13.60 4.79
N ASP A 527 7.09 13.50 4.75
CA ASP A 527 7.87 12.66 5.67
C ASP A 527 7.70 13.10 7.13
N GLY A 528 7.72 14.42 7.37
CA GLY A 528 7.40 15.05 8.65
C GLY A 528 5.94 14.97 9.05
N GLN A 529 5.09 14.33 8.23
CA GLN A 529 3.69 14.04 8.57
C GLN A 529 2.83 15.30 8.82
N PHE A 530 3.14 16.38 8.10
CA PHE A 530 2.48 17.69 8.22
C PHE A 530 1.38 17.93 7.18
N VAL A 531 1.27 17.10 6.13
CA VAL A 531 0.29 17.27 5.03
C VAL A 531 -0.94 16.38 5.24
N TYR A 532 -2.12 16.98 5.12
CA TYR A 532 -3.42 16.35 5.34
C TYR A 532 -4.40 16.73 4.23
N ILE A 533 -5.43 15.90 4.02
CA ILE A 533 -6.55 16.15 3.11
C ILE A 533 -7.83 16.17 3.95
N ALA A 534 -8.62 17.24 3.82
CA ALA A 534 -9.92 17.34 4.47
C ALA A 534 -10.92 16.36 3.86
N GLN A 535 -11.84 15.84 4.68
CA GLN A 535 -12.94 14.98 4.24
C GLN A 535 -14.28 15.67 4.51
N PRO A 536 -14.69 16.64 3.65
CA PRO A 536 -16.01 17.25 3.78
C PRO A 536 -17.12 16.22 3.54
N PRO A 537 -18.29 16.38 4.17
CA PRO A 537 -19.39 15.44 3.99
C PRO A 537 -19.99 15.55 2.59
N LEU A 538 -20.28 14.40 1.98
CA LEU A 538 -20.95 14.31 0.69
C LEU A 538 -22.47 14.56 0.81
N TYR A 539 -23.07 14.18 1.94
CA TYR A 539 -24.51 14.26 2.16
C TYR A 539 -24.88 15.01 3.44
N LYS A 540 -25.94 15.82 3.37
CA LYS A 540 -26.76 16.23 4.50
C LYS A 540 -28.11 15.51 4.40
N VAL A 541 -28.44 14.76 5.43
CA VAL A 541 -29.67 13.97 5.50
C VAL A 541 -30.54 14.48 6.63
N SER A 542 -31.78 14.83 6.31
CA SER A 542 -32.78 15.25 7.29
C SER A 542 -33.87 14.19 7.43
N TYR A 543 -34.12 13.74 8.67
CA TYR A 543 -35.19 12.82 9.04
C TYR A 543 -36.02 13.43 10.16
N GLY A 544 -37.23 13.89 9.84
CA GLY A 544 -38.05 14.66 10.79
C GLY A 544 -37.38 15.97 11.19
N ARG A 545 -36.98 16.10 12.47
CA ARG A 545 -36.26 17.27 13.00
C ARG A 545 -34.75 17.05 13.14
N GLN A 546 -34.27 15.84 12.90
CA GLN A 546 -32.85 15.50 13.03
C GLN A 546 -32.15 15.72 11.69
N GLU A 547 -30.97 16.33 11.74
CA GLU A 547 -30.08 16.48 10.59
C GLU A 547 -28.77 15.75 10.89
N ARG A 548 -28.23 15.05 9.88
CA ARG A 548 -26.97 14.33 9.98
C ARG A 548 -26.14 14.55 8.72
N TYR A 549 -24.83 14.73 8.91
CA TYR A 549 -23.85 14.86 7.84
C TYR A 549 -23.13 13.52 7.64
N LEU A 550 -23.00 13.08 6.39
CA LEU A 550 -22.46 11.76 6.05
C LEU A 550 -21.37 11.93 4.97
N LEU A 551 -20.25 11.22 5.16
CA LEU A 551 -19.02 11.42 4.39
C LEU A 551 -19.09 10.83 2.99
N ASN A 552 -19.75 9.69 2.82
CA ASN A 552 -19.76 8.91 1.59
C ASN A 552 -21.06 8.11 1.44
N ASP A 553 -21.19 7.39 0.32
CA ASP A 553 -22.36 6.55 0.02
C ASP A 553 -22.54 5.42 1.04
N GLU A 554 -21.44 4.82 1.50
CA GLU A 554 -21.47 3.76 2.53
C GLU A 554 -22.07 4.28 3.85
N ALA A 555 -21.68 5.47 4.30
CA ALA A 555 -22.23 6.11 5.49
C ALA A 555 -23.71 6.50 5.29
N LEU A 556 -24.10 6.94 4.09
CA LEU A 556 -25.51 7.17 3.74
C LEU A 556 -26.32 5.88 3.86
N GLN A 557 -25.81 4.81 3.29
CA GLN A 557 -26.45 3.52 3.29
C GLN A 557 -26.57 2.95 4.71
N ALA A 558 -25.50 3.02 5.50
CA ALA A 558 -25.49 2.62 6.90
C ALA A 558 -26.54 3.41 7.70
N TYR A 559 -26.65 4.72 7.49
CA TYR A 559 -27.63 5.54 8.19
C TYR A 559 -29.08 5.21 7.80
N ILE A 560 -29.35 4.93 6.52
CA ILE A 560 -30.66 4.46 6.06
C ILE A 560 -31.03 3.15 6.76
N LEU A 561 -30.08 2.20 6.84
CA LEU A 561 -30.28 0.92 7.51
C LEU A 561 -30.45 1.09 9.04
N GLU A 562 -29.69 1.99 9.68
CA GLU A 562 -29.87 2.33 11.09
C GLU A 562 -31.31 2.79 11.34
N LEU A 563 -31.82 3.73 10.55
CA LEU A 563 -33.19 4.23 10.65
C LEU A 563 -34.22 3.13 10.38
N ALA A 564 -33.99 2.27 9.39
CA ALA A 564 -34.86 1.14 9.10
C ALA A 564 -34.92 0.16 10.27
N CYS A 565 -33.77 -0.18 10.87
CA CYS A 565 -33.68 -1.11 11.99
C CYS A 565 -34.18 -0.53 13.32
N ALA A 566 -34.64 0.72 13.37
CA ALA A 566 -35.18 1.30 14.61
C ALA A 566 -36.47 0.60 15.06
N ASP A 567 -37.31 0.18 14.11
CA ASP A 567 -38.61 -0.44 14.36
C ASP A 567 -38.61 -1.97 14.19
N TRP A 568 -37.51 -2.54 13.68
CA TRP A 568 -37.43 -3.95 13.25
C TRP A 568 -36.32 -4.70 13.98
N MET A 569 -36.67 -5.89 14.49
CA MET A 569 -35.75 -6.87 15.05
C MET A 569 -35.50 -7.97 14.03
N PHE A 570 -34.26 -8.49 14.01
CA PHE A 570 -33.81 -9.52 13.07
C PHE A 570 -33.53 -10.80 13.84
N TYR A 571 -34.02 -11.93 13.34
CA TYR A 571 -33.72 -13.23 13.94
C TYR A 571 -32.47 -13.82 13.31
N ASP A 572 -31.55 -14.27 14.16
CA ASP A 572 -30.39 -15.05 13.76
C ASP A 572 -30.65 -16.52 14.09
N GLU A 573 -30.87 -17.33 13.05
CA GLU A 573 -31.19 -18.74 13.23
C GLU A 573 -30.01 -19.56 13.77
N GLN A 574 -28.77 -19.14 13.52
CA GLN A 574 -27.58 -19.85 13.97
C GLN A 574 -27.30 -19.56 15.45
N ALA A 575 -27.46 -18.32 15.87
CA ALA A 575 -27.31 -17.91 17.27
C ALA A 575 -28.56 -18.23 18.10
N GLY A 576 -29.70 -18.47 17.45
CA GLY A 576 -30.98 -18.82 18.07
C GLY A 576 -31.64 -17.65 18.81
N HIS A 577 -31.22 -16.42 18.57
CA HIS A 577 -31.72 -15.22 19.24
C HIS A 577 -31.96 -14.05 18.29
N TRP A 578 -32.64 -13.02 18.78
CA TRP A 578 -32.82 -11.77 18.06
C TRP A 578 -31.57 -10.91 18.16
N LEU A 579 -31.18 -10.28 17.06
CA LEU A 579 -29.98 -9.46 16.97
C LEU A 579 -30.17 -8.09 17.62
N ALA A 580 -29.08 -7.58 18.21
CA ALA A 580 -28.98 -6.17 18.56
C ALA A 580 -28.98 -5.31 17.29
N ARG A 581 -29.44 -4.05 17.41
CA ARG A 581 -29.59 -3.14 16.26
C ARG A 581 -28.27 -2.93 15.50
N GLU A 582 -27.18 -2.69 16.22
CA GLU A 582 -25.85 -2.46 15.63
C GLU A 582 -25.36 -3.69 14.84
N GLU A 583 -25.59 -4.89 15.40
CA GLU A 583 -25.24 -6.15 14.77
C GLU A 583 -26.08 -6.40 13.51
N ALA A 584 -27.38 -6.10 13.55
CA ALA A 584 -28.27 -6.20 12.39
C ALA A 584 -27.85 -5.25 11.26
N VAL A 585 -27.52 -3.98 11.58
CA VAL A 585 -27.05 -3.01 10.59
C VAL A 585 -25.76 -3.48 9.93
N ALA A 586 -24.80 -3.97 10.71
CA ALA A 586 -23.55 -4.52 10.18
C ALA A 586 -23.82 -5.66 9.19
N LYS A 587 -24.69 -6.63 9.53
CA LYS A 587 -25.04 -7.72 8.61
C LYS A 587 -25.80 -7.22 7.37
N LEU A 588 -26.70 -6.25 7.50
CA LEU A 588 -27.45 -5.71 6.35
C LEU A 588 -26.54 -4.95 5.38
N LEU A 589 -25.55 -4.19 5.86
CA LEU A 589 -24.56 -3.53 5.00
C LEU A 589 -23.83 -4.54 4.10
N VAL A 590 -23.57 -5.72 4.66
CA VAL A 590 -22.94 -6.80 3.94
C VAL A 590 -23.86 -7.34 2.83
N LEU A 591 -25.18 -7.41 3.05
CA LEU A 591 -26.16 -7.76 2.01
C LEU A 591 -26.26 -6.68 0.93
N VAL A 592 -26.15 -5.40 1.30
CA VAL A 592 -26.14 -4.31 0.32
C VAL A 592 -24.95 -4.46 -0.62
N HIS A 593 -23.75 -4.65 -0.07
CA HIS A 593 -22.55 -4.85 -0.88
C HIS A 593 -22.69 -6.08 -1.79
N PHE A 594 -23.25 -7.18 -1.28
CA PHE A 594 -23.54 -8.35 -2.10
C PHE A 594 -24.48 -8.03 -3.28
N GLU A 595 -25.57 -7.30 -3.04
CA GLU A 595 -26.52 -6.91 -4.09
C GLU A 595 -25.92 -5.94 -5.12
N GLU A 596 -25.03 -5.04 -4.70
CA GLU A 596 -24.27 -4.16 -5.60
C GLU A 596 -23.34 -4.97 -6.51
N GLN A 597 -22.61 -5.94 -5.95
CA GLN A 597 -21.78 -6.86 -6.72
C GLN A 597 -22.62 -7.65 -7.72
N VAL A 598 -23.71 -8.28 -7.27
CA VAL A 598 -24.62 -9.02 -8.16
C VAL A 598 -25.11 -8.14 -9.30
N ARG A 599 -25.47 -6.87 -9.03
CA ARG A 599 -25.90 -5.92 -10.06
C ARG A 599 -24.80 -5.59 -11.05
N ALA A 600 -23.60 -5.29 -10.58
CA ALA A 600 -22.44 -4.99 -11.43
C ALA A 600 -22.11 -6.18 -12.36
N HIS A 601 -22.10 -7.39 -11.82
CA HIS A 601 -21.89 -8.60 -12.61
C HIS A 601 -23.05 -8.86 -13.58
N ALA A 602 -24.29 -8.62 -13.17
CA ALA A 602 -25.46 -8.79 -14.04
C ALA A 602 -25.46 -7.84 -15.24
N GLN A 603 -24.91 -6.63 -15.11
CA GLN A 603 -24.73 -5.72 -16.25
C GLN A 603 -23.77 -6.29 -17.30
N ARG A 604 -22.79 -7.11 -16.89
CA ARG A 604 -21.78 -7.71 -17.77
C ARG A 604 -22.18 -9.10 -18.29
N PHE A 605 -22.71 -9.95 -17.43
CA PHE A 605 -22.96 -11.37 -17.70
C PHE A 605 -24.43 -11.72 -17.86
N GLY A 606 -25.34 -10.77 -17.56
CA GLY A 606 -26.78 -11.00 -17.58
C GLY A 606 -27.26 -11.86 -16.40
N ASN A 607 -28.58 -12.10 -16.36
CA ASN A 607 -29.24 -13.02 -15.43
C ASN A 607 -28.93 -12.77 -13.93
N GLU A 608 -29.28 -11.56 -13.47
CA GLU A 608 -29.12 -11.11 -12.07
C GLU A 608 -29.63 -12.12 -11.02
N MET A 609 -30.76 -12.77 -11.29
CA MET A 609 -31.35 -13.77 -10.39
C MET A 609 -30.49 -15.01 -10.24
N LEU A 610 -29.94 -15.53 -11.35
CA LEU A 610 -29.06 -16.68 -11.32
C LEU A 610 -27.74 -16.36 -10.63
N LEU A 611 -27.15 -15.19 -10.90
CA LEU A 611 -25.93 -14.72 -10.23
C LEU A 611 -26.14 -14.58 -8.72
N ARG A 612 -27.29 -14.05 -8.29
CA ARG A 612 -27.66 -13.98 -6.87
C ARG A 612 -27.73 -15.36 -6.23
N LEU A 613 -28.41 -16.31 -6.88
CA LEU A 613 -28.54 -17.68 -6.38
C LEU A 613 -27.19 -18.41 -6.32
N ILE A 614 -26.34 -18.21 -7.33
CA ILE A 614 -24.95 -18.72 -7.31
C ILE A 614 -24.22 -18.15 -6.10
N GLY A 615 -24.25 -16.84 -5.89
CA GLY A 615 -23.60 -16.19 -4.75
C GLY A 615 -24.15 -16.64 -3.38
N MET A 616 -25.43 -17.01 -3.31
CA MET A 616 -26.05 -17.55 -2.09
C MET A 616 -25.76 -19.05 -1.87
N PHE A 617 -25.22 -19.76 -2.86
CA PHE A 617 -24.94 -21.19 -2.70
C PHE A 617 -23.81 -21.42 -1.70
N THR A 618 -24.05 -22.39 -0.82
CA THR A 618 -23.31 -22.61 0.41
C THR A 618 -21.95 -23.27 0.21
N GLU A 619 -21.77 -24.06 -0.84
CA GLU A 619 -20.47 -24.69 -1.13
C GLU A 619 -19.62 -23.85 -2.10
N THR A 620 -19.95 -22.57 -2.36
CA THR A 620 -19.23 -21.73 -3.34
C THR A 620 -17.77 -21.46 -2.97
N GLY A 621 -16.89 -22.29 -3.53
CA GLY A 621 -15.45 -22.12 -3.59
C GLY A 621 -14.95 -22.48 -4.99
N ILE A 622 -13.72 -22.12 -5.30
CA ILE A 622 -13.12 -22.50 -6.59
C ILE A 622 -13.12 -24.04 -6.76
N GLU A 623 -13.06 -24.76 -5.63
CA GLU A 623 -13.23 -26.22 -5.52
C GLU A 623 -14.52 -26.76 -6.13
N VAL A 624 -15.59 -25.96 -6.23
CA VAL A 624 -16.83 -26.39 -6.91
C VAL A 624 -16.57 -26.73 -8.37
N LEU A 625 -15.64 -26.02 -8.99
CA LEU A 625 -15.24 -26.25 -10.37
C LEU A 625 -14.06 -27.21 -10.49
N LYS A 626 -13.49 -27.72 -9.38
CA LYS A 626 -12.45 -28.75 -9.40
C LYS A 626 -12.97 -30.17 -9.21
N SER A 627 -14.27 -30.34 -8.95
CA SER A 627 -14.93 -31.66 -8.82
C SER A 627 -16.22 -31.68 -9.62
N GLU A 628 -16.38 -32.71 -10.47
CA GLU A 628 -17.61 -32.89 -11.24
C GLU A 628 -18.81 -33.08 -10.30
N GLU A 629 -18.65 -33.81 -9.20
CA GLU A 629 -19.71 -34.00 -8.21
C GLU A 629 -20.12 -32.69 -7.56
N ALA A 630 -19.15 -31.82 -7.21
CA ALA A 630 -19.43 -30.52 -6.62
C ALA A 630 -20.15 -29.59 -7.61
N ALA A 631 -19.70 -29.53 -8.86
CA ALA A 631 -20.36 -28.78 -9.92
C ALA A 631 -21.81 -29.26 -10.15
N ARG A 632 -22.04 -30.59 -10.13
CA ARG A 632 -23.39 -31.18 -10.26
C ARG A 632 -24.28 -30.87 -9.06
N ARG A 633 -23.73 -30.80 -7.83
CA ARG A 633 -24.48 -30.36 -6.64
C ARG A 633 -24.94 -28.91 -6.77
N LEU A 634 -24.07 -28.01 -7.25
CA LEU A 634 -24.44 -26.62 -7.52
C LEU A 634 -25.59 -26.55 -8.54
N VAL A 635 -25.50 -27.28 -9.66
CA VAL A 635 -26.59 -27.34 -10.65
C VAL A 635 -27.89 -27.80 -10.01
N SER A 636 -27.87 -28.91 -9.27
CA SER A 636 -29.06 -29.46 -8.62
C SER A 636 -29.69 -28.51 -7.61
N PHE A 637 -28.87 -27.77 -6.86
CA PHE A 637 -29.35 -26.75 -5.93
C PHE A 637 -30.06 -25.62 -6.69
N LEU A 638 -29.39 -25.06 -7.70
CA LEU A 638 -29.93 -23.92 -8.44
C LEU A 638 -31.21 -24.30 -9.20
N THR A 639 -31.27 -25.47 -9.83
CA THR A 639 -32.48 -25.90 -10.57
C THR A 639 -33.67 -26.15 -9.64
N GLY A 640 -33.42 -26.54 -8.39
CA GLY A 640 -34.46 -26.66 -7.36
C GLY A 640 -34.98 -25.31 -6.86
N GLU A 641 -34.08 -24.35 -6.64
CA GLU A 641 -34.43 -23.03 -6.07
C GLU A 641 -34.98 -22.05 -7.12
N TYR A 642 -34.48 -22.07 -8.36
CA TYR A 642 -34.77 -21.05 -9.38
C TYR A 642 -36.28 -20.83 -9.64
N PRO A 643 -37.15 -21.86 -9.75
CA PRO A 643 -38.59 -21.65 -9.94
C PRO A 643 -39.29 -20.96 -8.76
N GLY A 644 -38.73 -21.09 -7.55
CA GLY A 644 -39.23 -20.41 -6.34
C GLY A 644 -38.88 -18.92 -6.29
N TRP A 645 -37.92 -18.49 -7.10
CA TRP A 645 -37.41 -17.12 -7.19
C TRP A 645 -37.86 -16.40 -8.48
N VAL A 646 -38.14 -17.14 -9.55
CA VAL A 646 -38.61 -16.63 -10.83
C VAL A 646 -39.92 -17.33 -11.18
N ALA A 647 -41.05 -16.61 -11.04
CA ALA A 647 -42.37 -17.16 -11.33
C ALA A 647 -42.47 -17.63 -12.79
N GLY A 648 -42.74 -18.92 -12.99
CA GLY A 648 -42.78 -19.54 -14.32
C GLY A 648 -41.41 -19.71 -14.99
N GLY A 649 -40.32 -19.43 -14.27
CA GLY A 649 -38.96 -19.59 -14.74
C GLY A 649 -38.51 -21.05 -14.69
N ARG A 650 -37.71 -21.46 -15.69
CA ARG A 650 -37.01 -22.74 -15.73
C ARG A 650 -35.51 -22.51 -15.82
N LEU A 651 -34.75 -23.38 -15.17
CA LEU A 651 -33.30 -23.42 -15.23
C LEU A 651 -32.86 -24.85 -15.54
N ASP A 652 -31.93 -24.99 -16.47
CA ASP A 652 -31.15 -26.22 -16.71
C ASP A 652 -29.65 -25.90 -16.64
N GLY A 653 -28.84 -26.90 -16.32
CA GLY A 653 -27.39 -26.74 -16.15
C GLY A 653 -26.62 -27.92 -16.70
N GLN A 654 -25.60 -27.66 -17.53
CA GLN A 654 -24.73 -28.65 -18.13
C GLN A 654 -23.31 -28.48 -17.62
N VAL A 655 -22.77 -29.51 -16.96
CA VAL A 655 -21.39 -29.55 -16.48
C VAL A 655 -20.50 -30.16 -17.57
N GLU A 656 -19.37 -29.52 -17.85
CA GLU A 656 -18.37 -30.00 -18.79
C GLU A 656 -16.96 -29.62 -18.35
N ARG A 657 -15.94 -30.27 -18.91
CA ARG A 657 -14.54 -29.92 -18.64
C ARG A 657 -14.23 -28.52 -19.19
N ASP A 658 -13.51 -27.71 -18.42
CA ASP A 658 -13.06 -26.38 -18.85
C ASP A 658 -11.87 -26.52 -19.82
N PRO A 659 -12.04 -26.18 -21.12
CA PRO A 659 -10.98 -26.37 -22.10
C PRO A 659 -9.79 -25.43 -21.88
N VAL A 660 -10.01 -24.25 -21.29
CA VAL A 660 -8.93 -23.28 -21.06
C VAL A 660 -8.03 -23.77 -19.93
N MET A 661 -8.64 -24.21 -18.82
CA MET A 661 -7.88 -24.74 -17.69
C MET A 661 -7.22 -26.09 -18.00
N ALA A 662 -7.83 -26.92 -18.86
CA ALA A 662 -7.21 -28.16 -19.31
C ALA A 662 -5.91 -27.93 -20.12
N GLU A 663 -5.76 -26.77 -20.77
CA GLU A 663 -4.53 -26.39 -21.47
C GLU A 663 -3.47 -25.80 -20.51
N THR A 664 -3.88 -25.01 -19.52
CA THR A 664 -2.95 -24.28 -18.62
C THR A 664 -2.57 -25.04 -17.36
N HIS A 665 -3.41 -25.97 -16.90
CA HIS A 665 -3.23 -26.80 -15.69
C HIS A 665 -3.56 -28.27 -15.97
N PRO A 666 -2.77 -28.98 -16.80
CA PRO A 666 -3.10 -30.33 -17.26
C PRO A 666 -3.11 -31.38 -16.13
N GLU A 667 -2.46 -31.08 -15.00
CA GLU A 667 -2.45 -31.89 -13.79
C GLU A 667 -3.70 -31.75 -12.90
N GLU A 668 -4.57 -30.77 -13.15
CA GLU A 668 -5.80 -30.54 -12.38
C GLU A 668 -7.06 -30.78 -13.22
N GLU A 669 -8.10 -31.34 -12.61
CA GLU A 669 -9.42 -31.41 -13.26
C GLU A 669 -10.21 -30.13 -12.99
N TRP A 670 -10.60 -29.45 -14.06
CA TRP A 670 -11.43 -28.25 -14.01
C TRP A 670 -12.69 -28.41 -14.85
N PHE A 671 -13.78 -27.89 -14.33
CA PHE A 671 -15.11 -27.94 -14.91
C PHE A 671 -15.66 -26.52 -15.06
N ARG A 672 -16.53 -26.34 -16.05
CA ARG A 672 -17.38 -25.15 -16.18
C ARG A 672 -18.83 -25.59 -16.34
N ILE A 673 -19.75 -24.71 -15.97
CA ILE A 673 -21.19 -25.01 -15.97
C ILE A 673 -21.90 -24.06 -16.91
N ARG A 674 -22.62 -24.59 -17.90
CA ARG A 674 -23.50 -23.79 -18.77
C ARG A 674 -24.92 -23.85 -18.25
N PHE A 675 -25.44 -22.71 -17.82
CA PHE A 675 -26.82 -22.54 -17.41
C PHE A 675 -27.68 -22.03 -18.55
N PHE A 676 -28.89 -22.58 -18.65
CA PHE A 676 -29.92 -22.19 -19.61
C PHE A 676 -31.17 -21.82 -18.82
N THR A 677 -31.62 -20.57 -18.93
CA THR A 677 -32.84 -20.12 -18.27
C THR A 677 -33.90 -19.72 -19.27
N GLU A 678 -35.14 -20.05 -18.97
CA GLU A 678 -36.33 -19.60 -19.71
C GLU A 678 -37.27 -18.90 -18.73
N SER A 679 -37.68 -17.67 -19.03
CA SER A 679 -38.68 -16.94 -18.23
C SER A 679 -39.43 -15.92 -19.09
N LEU A 680 -40.77 -15.88 -18.98
CA LEU A 680 -41.64 -14.96 -19.74
C LEU A 680 -41.37 -14.95 -21.26
N GLY A 681 -40.95 -16.09 -21.83
CA GLY A 681 -40.61 -16.23 -23.25
C GLY A 681 -39.20 -15.75 -23.65
N TYR A 682 -38.37 -15.34 -22.69
CA TYR A 682 -36.96 -15.00 -22.90
C TYR A 682 -36.06 -16.17 -22.50
N GLU A 683 -35.16 -16.55 -23.42
CA GLU A 683 -34.08 -17.50 -23.14
C GLU A 683 -32.78 -16.74 -22.84
N SER A 684 -32.08 -17.15 -21.79
CA SER A 684 -30.75 -16.63 -21.47
C SER A 684 -29.78 -17.75 -21.18
N ARG A 685 -28.49 -17.49 -21.44
CA ARG A 685 -27.41 -18.45 -21.20
C ARG A 685 -26.33 -17.78 -20.36
N LEU A 686 -25.85 -18.50 -19.36
CA LEU A 686 -24.77 -18.05 -18.49
C LEU A 686 -23.75 -19.18 -18.35
N VAL A 687 -22.48 -18.88 -18.60
CA VAL A 687 -21.40 -19.85 -18.38
C VAL A 687 -20.70 -19.46 -17.09
N LEU A 688 -20.77 -20.35 -16.10
CA LEU A 688 -19.99 -20.26 -14.88
C LEU A 688 -18.68 -21.02 -15.07
N ASP A 689 -17.64 -20.28 -15.44
CA ASP A 689 -16.27 -20.74 -15.50
C ASP A 689 -15.47 -20.26 -14.27
N HIS A 690 -14.20 -20.61 -14.21
CA HIS A 690 -13.31 -20.22 -13.11
C HIS A 690 -13.20 -18.70 -12.96
N TYR A 691 -13.27 -17.94 -14.05
CA TYR A 691 -13.16 -16.48 -14.04
C TYR A 691 -14.40 -15.83 -13.45
N LEU A 692 -15.60 -16.18 -13.96
CA LEU A 692 -16.85 -15.66 -13.41
C LEU A 692 -17.03 -16.10 -11.96
N LEU A 693 -16.69 -17.35 -11.63
CA LEU A 693 -16.73 -17.81 -10.26
C LEU A 693 -15.77 -16.97 -9.41
N ALA A 694 -14.48 -16.86 -9.77
CA ALA A 694 -13.52 -16.04 -9.02
C ALA A 694 -14.00 -14.59 -8.83
N GLN A 695 -14.62 -13.96 -9.83
CA GLN A 695 -15.19 -12.61 -9.68
C GLN A 695 -16.37 -12.55 -8.69
N LEU A 696 -17.27 -13.54 -8.74
CA LEU A 696 -18.33 -13.68 -7.73
C LEU A 696 -17.76 -14.01 -6.34
N LEU A 697 -16.60 -14.66 -6.28
CA LEU A 697 -15.88 -14.98 -5.05
C LEU A 697 -14.97 -13.83 -4.57
N ALA A 698 -14.56 -12.87 -5.41
CA ALA A 698 -13.66 -11.78 -5.01
C ALA A 698 -14.32 -10.77 -4.04
N GLY A 699 -15.66 -10.82 -3.91
CA GLY A 699 -16.42 -10.10 -2.88
C GLY A 699 -16.60 -10.88 -1.55
N LYS A 700 -15.79 -11.92 -1.29
CA LYS A 700 -16.10 -12.99 -0.31
C LYS A 700 -16.12 -12.63 1.16
N ARG A 701 -15.62 -11.46 1.57
CA ARG A 701 -15.78 -11.01 2.97
C ARG A 701 -17.26 -10.99 3.33
N SER A 702 -18.11 -10.58 2.39
CA SER A 702 -19.50 -10.29 2.66
C SER A 702 -20.37 -11.54 2.85
N LEU A 703 -20.33 -12.47 1.89
CA LEU A 703 -21.15 -13.68 1.93
C LEU A 703 -20.71 -14.69 3.00
N ARG A 704 -19.40 -14.78 3.25
CA ARG A 704 -18.84 -15.68 4.29
C ARG A 704 -19.22 -15.20 5.71
N LEU A 705 -19.09 -13.89 5.99
CA LEU A 705 -19.46 -13.30 7.28
C LEU A 705 -20.97 -13.33 7.52
N LEU A 706 -21.78 -13.05 6.50
CA LEU A 706 -23.25 -13.15 6.60
C LEU A 706 -23.74 -14.56 6.93
N ARG A 707 -23.06 -15.57 6.40
CA ARG A 707 -23.43 -16.96 6.64
C ARG A 707 -22.91 -17.50 7.96
N GLN A 708 -21.72 -17.11 8.40
CA GLN A 708 -21.21 -17.41 9.75
C GLN A 708 -22.03 -16.74 10.86
N SER A 709 -22.81 -15.73 10.49
CA SER A 709 -23.66 -14.95 11.39
C SER A 709 -25.15 -15.26 11.25
N GLY A 710 -25.50 -16.42 10.68
CA GLY A 710 -26.86 -16.98 10.66
C GLY A 710 -27.96 -16.21 9.95
N LEU A 711 -27.66 -15.06 9.32
CA LEU A 711 -28.65 -14.23 8.62
C LEU A 711 -28.99 -14.81 7.22
N LEU A 712 -28.13 -15.64 6.65
CA LEU A 712 -28.37 -16.39 5.41
C LEU A 712 -28.68 -17.87 5.72
N PHE A 713 -29.97 -18.20 5.88
CA PHE A 713 -30.45 -19.57 6.10
C PHE A 713 -31.46 -19.98 5.01
N PRO A 714 -31.60 -21.28 4.68
CA PRO A 714 -32.59 -21.77 3.70
C PRO A 714 -34.04 -21.32 3.96
N GLY A 715 -34.38 -20.96 5.21
CA GLY A 715 -35.70 -20.45 5.61
C GLY A 715 -35.98 -18.99 5.21
N GLY A 716 -34.97 -18.26 4.69
CA GLY A 716 -35.05 -16.84 4.36
C GLY A 716 -34.73 -15.92 5.54
N PHE A 717 -35.10 -14.65 5.41
CA PHE A 717 -34.87 -13.61 6.43
C PHE A 717 -36.14 -13.40 7.25
N VAL A 718 -36.03 -13.41 8.59
CA VAL A 718 -37.17 -13.22 9.50
C VAL A 718 -37.03 -11.92 10.28
N LEU A 719 -38.06 -11.08 10.17
CA LEU A 719 -38.13 -9.78 10.83
C LEU A 719 -39.36 -9.72 11.71
N ARG A 720 -39.25 -9.00 12.84
CA ARG A 720 -40.38 -8.72 13.72
C ARG A 720 -40.40 -7.26 14.12
N ARG A 721 -41.58 -6.65 14.16
CA ARG A 721 -41.74 -5.28 14.64
C ARG A 721 -41.82 -5.25 16.16
N GLY A 722 -40.75 -4.81 16.83
CA GLY A 722 -40.68 -4.83 18.30
C GLY A 722 -40.81 -6.25 18.92
N ALA A 723 -41.15 -6.32 20.21
CA ALA A 723 -41.21 -7.59 20.93
C ALA A 723 -42.49 -8.42 20.67
N GLU A 724 -43.61 -7.76 20.32
CA GLU A 724 -44.94 -8.38 20.19
C GLU A 724 -45.53 -8.29 18.76
N GLY A 725 -44.76 -7.82 17.78
CA GLY A 725 -45.23 -7.69 16.40
C GLY A 725 -45.32 -9.01 15.65
N GLU A 726 -46.00 -8.99 14.49
CA GLU A 726 -46.03 -10.12 13.56
C GLU A 726 -44.67 -10.34 12.90
N GLU A 727 -44.35 -11.62 12.65
CA GLU A 727 -43.15 -12.02 11.92
C GLU A 727 -43.37 -11.93 10.41
N VAL A 728 -42.45 -11.28 9.72
CA VAL A 728 -42.44 -11.16 8.25
C VAL A 728 -41.23 -11.93 7.72
N ARG A 729 -41.44 -12.66 6.62
CA ARG A 729 -40.40 -13.50 6.01
C ARG A 729 -40.08 -13.04 4.59
N PHE A 730 -38.80 -13.00 4.25
CA PHE A 730 -38.30 -12.63 2.92
C PHE A 730 -37.42 -13.74 2.35
N ARG A 731 -37.47 -13.98 1.04
CA ARG A 731 -36.67 -15.03 0.41
C ARG A 731 -35.36 -14.49 -0.16
N SER A 732 -35.35 -13.24 -0.59
CA SER A 732 -34.16 -12.62 -1.19
C SER A 732 -33.64 -11.41 -0.39
N PRO A 733 -32.31 -11.16 -0.41
CA PRO A 733 -31.74 -9.95 0.17
C PRO A 733 -32.34 -8.68 -0.45
N ARG A 734 -32.54 -8.68 -1.78
CA ARG A 734 -33.19 -7.57 -2.49
C ARG A 734 -34.58 -7.24 -1.96
N GLU A 735 -35.43 -8.25 -1.74
CA GLU A 735 -36.78 -8.04 -1.16
C GLU A 735 -36.69 -7.45 0.25
N LEU A 736 -35.81 -8.02 1.08
CA LEU A 736 -35.57 -7.55 2.45
C LEU A 736 -35.12 -6.08 2.47
N LEU A 737 -34.06 -5.75 1.73
CA LEU A 737 -33.50 -4.40 1.68
C LEU A 737 -34.53 -3.42 1.10
N SER A 738 -35.24 -3.80 0.03
CA SER A 738 -36.30 -2.96 -0.53
C SER A 738 -37.43 -2.71 0.46
N PHE A 739 -37.83 -3.71 1.26
CA PHE A 739 -38.86 -3.55 2.27
C PHE A 739 -38.44 -2.60 3.39
N LEU A 740 -37.19 -2.69 3.83
CA LEU A 740 -36.63 -1.87 4.91
C LEU A 740 -36.35 -0.43 4.47
N GLU A 741 -35.72 -0.25 3.32
CA GLU A 741 -35.24 1.06 2.87
C GLU A 741 -36.36 1.94 2.29
N THR A 742 -37.32 1.36 1.56
CA THR A 742 -38.35 2.13 0.84
C THR A 742 -39.11 3.11 1.75
N PRO A 743 -39.64 2.68 2.92
CA PRO A 743 -40.35 3.60 3.83
C PRO A 743 -39.46 4.69 4.40
N VAL A 744 -38.17 4.39 4.63
CA VAL A 744 -37.20 5.35 5.17
C VAL A 744 -36.85 6.38 4.10
N ARG A 745 -36.48 5.93 2.89
CA ARG A 745 -36.14 6.80 1.75
C ARG A 745 -37.26 7.78 1.39
N GLN A 746 -38.53 7.37 1.49
CA GLN A 746 -39.68 8.26 1.27
C GLN A 746 -39.81 9.40 2.30
N LYS A 747 -39.25 9.23 3.50
CA LYS A 747 -39.29 10.22 4.60
C LYS A 747 -38.01 11.04 4.71
N LEU A 748 -36.94 10.65 4.01
CA LEU A 748 -35.67 11.34 4.04
C LEU A 748 -35.66 12.51 3.05
N SER A 749 -35.13 13.64 3.50
CA SER A 749 -34.65 14.68 2.61
C SER A 749 -33.14 14.56 2.51
N ILE A 750 -32.62 14.27 1.32
CA ILE A 750 -31.18 14.11 1.08
C ILE A 750 -30.72 15.29 0.23
N GLN A 751 -29.80 16.08 0.78
CA GLN A 751 -29.05 17.10 0.05
C GLN A 751 -27.64 16.57 -0.19
N ARG A 752 -27.23 16.47 -1.46
CA ARG A 752 -25.86 16.14 -1.85
C ARG A 752 -25.08 17.43 -2.07
N TYR A 753 -23.94 17.57 -1.42
CA TYR A 753 -23.04 18.71 -1.63
C TYR A 753 -22.17 18.44 -2.85
N LYS A 754 -22.11 19.40 -3.78
CA LYS A 754 -21.22 19.32 -4.95
C LYS A 754 -19.92 20.09 -4.77
N GLY A 755 -19.95 21.14 -3.96
CA GLY A 755 -18.78 21.94 -3.65
C GLY A 755 -18.86 22.57 -2.26
N LEU A 756 -17.71 22.94 -1.71
CA LEU A 756 -17.57 23.55 -0.39
C LEU A 756 -18.31 24.89 -0.30
N GLY A 757 -18.47 25.58 -1.44
CA GLY A 757 -19.21 26.85 -1.52
C GLY A 757 -20.72 26.71 -1.30
N GLU A 758 -21.28 25.51 -1.35
CA GLU A 758 -22.70 25.24 -1.03
C GLU A 758 -22.96 25.14 0.48
N MET A 759 -21.90 25.02 1.28
CA MET A 759 -21.97 24.97 2.73
C MET A 759 -21.89 26.38 3.31
N ASN A 760 -22.79 26.69 4.23
CA ASN A 760 -22.67 27.90 5.04
C ASN A 760 -21.47 27.80 6.00
N PRO A 761 -20.88 28.92 6.45
CA PRO A 761 -19.69 28.92 7.30
C PRO A 761 -19.80 28.04 8.56
N GLU A 762 -20.97 28.02 9.20
CA GLU A 762 -21.25 27.20 10.39
C GLU A 762 -21.22 25.70 10.06
N GLN A 763 -21.80 25.30 8.91
CA GLN A 763 -21.80 23.92 8.45
C GLN A 763 -20.39 23.45 8.12
N LEU A 764 -19.61 24.30 7.45
CA LEU A 764 -18.23 24.01 7.10
C LEU A 764 -17.36 23.83 8.37
N TRP A 765 -17.59 24.66 9.38
CA TRP A 765 -16.95 24.51 10.69
C TRP A 765 -17.29 23.17 11.34
N GLU A 766 -18.58 22.89 11.56
CA GLU A 766 -19.04 21.72 12.32
C GLU A 766 -18.67 20.38 11.69
N THR A 767 -18.50 20.36 10.37
CA THR A 767 -18.29 19.12 9.60
C THR A 767 -16.82 18.91 9.23
N THR A 768 -16.11 19.96 8.84
CA THR A 768 -14.83 19.83 8.12
C THR A 768 -13.67 20.51 8.83
N MET A 769 -13.92 21.55 9.64
CA MET A 769 -12.85 22.36 10.24
C MET A 769 -12.70 22.22 11.75
N ASP A 770 -13.74 21.81 12.48
CA ASP A 770 -13.71 21.61 13.94
C ASP A 770 -12.82 20.41 14.30
N PRO A 771 -11.71 20.61 15.04
CA PRO A 771 -10.80 19.53 15.43
C PRO A 771 -11.45 18.40 16.23
N SER A 772 -12.59 18.64 16.88
CA SER A 772 -13.31 17.64 17.67
C SER A 772 -14.22 16.73 16.85
N ARG A 773 -14.54 17.11 15.60
CA ARG A 773 -15.52 16.41 14.74
C ARG A 773 -15.00 16.02 13.37
N ARG A 774 -14.05 16.79 12.83
CA ARG A 774 -13.54 16.59 11.47
C ARG A 774 -12.78 15.27 11.34
N THR A 775 -12.75 14.76 10.12
CA THR A 775 -11.87 13.66 9.71
C THR A 775 -10.86 14.20 8.69
N LEU A 776 -9.58 13.89 8.90
CA LEU A 776 -8.49 14.25 8.00
C LEU A 776 -7.77 12.99 7.54
N LEU A 777 -7.52 12.89 6.23
CA LEU A 777 -6.59 11.88 5.71
C LEU A 777 -5.18 12.41 5.83
N LYS A 778 -4.31 11.64 6.47
CA LYS A 778 -2.90 11.97 6.63
C LYS A 778 -2.11 11.43 5.44
N VAL A 779 -1.35 12.29 4.75
CA VAL A 779 -0.57 11.90 3.58
C VAL A 779 0.75 11.28 4.04
N SER A 780 1.12 10.15 3.46
CA SER A 780 2.39 9.46 3.69
C SER A 780 2.91 8.83 2.40
N ILE A 781 4.23 8.62 2.32
CA ILE A 781 4.88 7.96 1.18
C ILE A 781 5.39 6.60 1.67
N PRO A 782 4.59 5.52 1.52
CA PRO A 782 5.03 4.18 1.92
C PRO A 782 6.19 3.68 1.04
N ASP A 783 6.16 4.04 -0.24
CA ASP A 783 7.18 3.74 -1.24
C ASP A 783 7.42 4.97 -2.13
N TYR A 784 8.62 5.53 -2.04
CA TYR A 784 9.03 6.69 -2.82
C TYR A 784 9.15 6.36 -4.32
N VAL A 785 9.57 5.15 -4.67
CA VAL A 785 9.82 4.72 -6.04
C VAL A 785 8.51 4.63 -6.81
N GLU A 786 7.52 3.95 -6.22
CA GLU A 786 6.22 3.85 -6.87
C GLU A 786 5.52 5.20 -6.88
N ALA A 787 5.60 5.98 -5.80
CA ALA A 787 5.06 7.34 -5.81
C ALA A 787 5.68 8.19 -6.93
N ASP A 788 7.00 8.17 -7.10
CA ASP A 788 7.71 8.84 -8.19
C ASP A 788 7.19 8.39 -9.55
N ARG A 789 7.11 7.08 -9.78
CA ARG A 789 6.62 6.50 -11.03
C ARG A 789 5.18 6.91 -11.32
N VAL A 790 4.29 6.83 -10.34
CA VAL A 790 2.87 7.22 -10.48
C VAL A 790 2.76 8.71 -10.81
N PHE A 791 3.50 9.58 -10.10
CA PHE A 791 3.51 11.02 -10.39
C PHE A 791 4.08 11.29 -11.79
N THR A 792 5.17 10.66 -12.20
CA THR A 792 5.74 10.82 -13.53
C THR A 792 4.79 10.32 -14.63
N THR A 793 4.13 9.18 -14.45
CA THR A 793 3.17 8.63 -15.42
C THR A 793 1.93 9.52 -15.53
N LEU A 794 1.33 9.91 -14.40
CA LEU A 794 0.09 10.70 -14.40
C LEU A 794 0.32 12.18 -14.72
N MET A 795 1.40 12.77 -14.24
CA MET A 795 1.65 14.21 -14.31
C MET A 795 2.71 14.60 -15.34
N GLY A 796 3.54 13.67 -15.82
CA GLY A 796 4.65 13.94 -16.74
C GLY A 796 4.24 14.22 -18.20
N GLU A 797 5.24 14.48 -19.05
CA GLU A 797 5.04 14.87 -20.45
C GLU A 797 4.52 13.71 -21.34
N GLN A 798 4.80 12.45 -20.99
CA GLN A 798 4.45 11.30 -21.82
C GLN A 798 2.95 10.96 -21.77
N VAL A 799 2.32 10.77 -22.94
CA VAL A 799 0.88 10.50 -23.05
C VAL A 799 0.56 9.00 -23.07
N ALA A 800 1.38 8.18 -23.74
CA ALA A 800 1.10 6.75 -23.90
C ALA A 800 1.07 5.98 -22.56
N PRO A 801 2.07 6.11 -21.66
CA PRO A 801 2.05 5.40 -20.37
C PRO A 801 0.87 5.82 -19.49
N ARG A 802 0.51 7.11 -19.54
CA ARG A 802 -0.66 7.64 -18.85
C ARG A 802 -1.95 7.03 -19.36
N ARG A 803 -2.07 6.88 -20.68
CA ARG A 803 -3.24 6.29 -21.32
C ARG A 803 -3.37 4.82 -20.93
N GLU A 804 -2.29 4.06 -20.98
CA GLU A 804 -2.28 2.65 -20.56
C GLU A 804 -2.66 2.49 -19.09
N PHE A 805 -2.14 3.36 -18.22
CA PHE A 805 -2.55 3.39 -16.81
C PHE A 805 -4.05 3.62 -16.66
N ILE A 806 -4.60 4.62 -17.39
CA ILE A 806 -6.05 4.90 -17.37
C ILE A 806 -6.83 3.70 -17.91
N GLU A 807 -6.44 3.10 -19.03
CA GLU A 807 -7.14 1.95 -19.62
C GLU A 807 -7.14 0.73 -18.70
N LYS A 808 -6.02 0.49 -17.99
CA LYS A 808 -5.89 -0.60 -17.02
C LYS A 808 -6.78 -0.40 -15.79
N HIS A 809 -6.87 0.83 -15.28
CA HIS A 809 -7.54 1.15 -14.01
C HIS A 809 -8.93 1.79 -14.18
N ALA A 810 -9.39 2.02 -15.41
CA ALA A 810 -10.67 2.70 -15.67
C ALA A 810 -11.87 1.98 -15.06
N LEU A 811 -11.83 0.65 -15.01
CA LEU A 811 -12.91 -0.17 -14.47
C LEU A 811 -12.90 -0.26 -12.94
N ASP A 812 -11.79 0.13 -12.30
CA ASP A 812 -11.66 0.16 -10.84
C ASP A 812 -12.38 1.38 -10.23
N VAL A 813 -12.75 2.36 -11.07
CA VAL A 813 -13.38 3.62 -10.65
C VAL A 813 -14.90 3.51 -10.73
N ALA A 814 -15.54 3.22 -9.59
CA ALA A 814 -17.00 3.16 -9.48
C ALA A 814 -17.69 4.53 -9.38
N ASN A 815 -16.97 5.56 -8.91
CA ASN A 815 -17.53 6.86 -8.51
C ASN A 815 -16.91 8.02 -9.32
N LEU A 816 -17.19 8.08 -10.62
CA LEU A 816 -16.97 9.30 -11.41
C LEU A 816 -18.30 10.07 -11.47
N ASP A 817 -18.39 11.19 -10.76
CA ASP A 817 -19.43 12.19 -11.00
C ASP A 817 -19.10 12.86 -12.36
N ILE A 818 -19.73 12.38 -13.43
CA ILE A 818 -19.68 12.99 -14.78
C ILE A 818 -20.78 14.04 -14.90
#